data_AF-L1QHL8-F1
#
_entry.id   AF-L1QHL8-F1
#
_cell.length_a   1.000
_cell.length_b   1.000
_cell.length_c   1.000
_cell.angle_alpha   90.00
_cell.angle_beta   90.00
_cell.angle_gamma   90.00
#
_symmetry.space_group_name_H-M   'P 1'
#
loop_
_entity.id
_entity.type
_entity.pdbx_description
1 polymer ?
#
loop_
_entity_poly.entity_id
_entity_poly.type
_entity_poly.pdbx_seq_one_letter_code
_entity_poly.pdbx_strand_id
1 'polypeptide(L)'
;MLKNKTQWYKRSLLIIIIVILIISNLEGFKVLAEDNRKNIVILLDNSGSMNNPETKIGDLAKVAGSMVLDTIRESEVNISIITFGTKVTVLKGLQENKDLDEVKKELNEVTMDEQGTNVKDGLKKAIDELNETAESKSIIILSDGKEEPIEGITDEHIQELNNLIDDASKANIKVNTIALSNDVDEEFLSKIATNTGGLFRDGKSANKLFESLTAIIGGESDFSVIENYTTDSEKMKEITLSSFAEEIIINVAACDNKKPQINVKLNNTLINPTKTGNMYEVYRFTLDNNTSSVLKIESIGEEISSVIVQFKSKAKLNVVNQFNKYISVPKNIPIDMKLSIDAGNNEIDDGTFIVCNNGDIINPTEEEGIFNYSFLGKEEGENVIRYIAKDKSNGIIAVLEMIININDYPAFYYKNIKEEITEDESLRIEIELKDNTKVSNISGEVIVNQGGKTEKIPLEANGNILFAEFKINGTDDIKYYANIRGKNEENTELFAYPLPMINLKVNNKERIILSILDNDEIVKAEEEKKLNKNVISDSGIIVGKEANIALNILDKSIINKNTNVLIFDKDNEQIGSFNISKEEKGIITTTIIPNKKEKNLELFFKTDNGIEVTESLKTNLNVNTSLGFILEKLLKVFLYLVIPIVTLILLGFLVYKALMKRYKLEVEETCISVSFEYKINPNGIYRNIGEGYLSSKNRRLYLNINNKKELLYLDEEEENALGYFEFVNKYQNRPKLIQGLYSYKNKDNMFYVEYNTIEEINDDTNNQKIKYEPGITIPYKVGKKVINIDF
;
A
#
# COMPACT_ATOMS: atom_id res chain seq x y z
N MET A 1 35.15 2.12 29.04
CA MET A 1 33.91 2.91 29.02
C MET A 1 34.03 4.29 28.34
N LEU A 2 35.13 5.05 28.48
CA LEU A 2 35.27 6.36 27.84
C LEU A 2 35.35 6.34 26.29
N LYS A 3 35.91 5.28 25.67
CA LYS A 3 36.02 5.13 24.20
C LYS A 3 34.70 4.77 23.48
N ASN A 4 33.79 4.04 24.12
CA ASN A 4 32.52 3.63 23.48
C ASN A 4 31.45 4.72 23.52
N LYS A 5 31.37 5.51 24.61
CA LYS A 5 30.44 6.65 24.69
C LYS A 5 30.83 7.79 23.73
N THR A 6 32.13 8.03 23.51
CA THR A 6 32.58 8.98 22.46
C THR A 6 32.27 8.49 21.05
N GLN A 7 32.23 7.18 20.81
CA GLN A 7 31.77 6.63 19.53
C GLN A 7 30.27 6.81 19.33
N TRP A 8 29.46 6.65 20.38
CA TRP A 8 28.01 6.85 20.30
C TRP A 8 27.66 8.32 19.99
N TYR A 9 28.25 9.29 20.71
CA TYR A 9 28.08 10.71 20.39
C TYR A 9 28.55 11.08 18.99
N LYS A 10 29.68 10.51 18.51
CA LYS A 10 30.13 10.71 17.13
C LYS A 10 29.17 10.11 16.09
N ARG A 11 28.58 8.95 16.37
CA ARG A 11 27.59 8.30 15.50
C ARG A 11 26.28 9.07 15.47
N SER A 12 25.77 9.52 16.61
CA SER A 12 24.55 10.34 16.68
C SER A 12 24.75 11.68 15.97
N LEU A 13 25.91 12.33 16.14
CA LEU A 13 26.23 13.56 15.41
C LEU A 13 26.35 13.33 13.89
N LEU A 14 26.96 12.21 13.49
CA LEU A 14 27.08 11.83 12.08
C LEU A 14 25.71 11.54 11.46
N ILE A 15 24.82 10.84 12.17
CA ILE A 15 23.45 10.55 11.74
C ILE A 15 22.66 11.85 11.57
N ILE A 16 22.76 12.78 12.52
CA ILE A 16 22.10 14.09 12.42
C ILE A 16 22.61 14.87 11.20
N ILE A 17 23.93 14.86 10.95
CA ILE A 17 24.53 15.51 9.77
C ILE A 17 24.05 14.85 8.46
N ILE A 18 23.96 13.52 8.42
CA ILE A 18 23.47 12.76 7.27
C ILE A 18 21.99 13.06 7.02
N VAL A 19 21.16 13.08 8.06
CA VAL A 19 19.72 13.42 7.95
C VAL A 19 19.55 14.85 7.45
N ILE A 20 20.34 15.81 7.94
CA ILE A 20 20.32 17.19 7.45
C ILE A 20 20.79 17.27 5.98
N LEU A 21 21.78 16.46 5.58
CA LEU A 21 22.23 16.36 4.18
C LEU A 21 21.18 15.72 3.27
N ILE A 22 20.42 14.73 3.74
CA ILE A 22 19.33 14.08 2.98
C ILE A 22 18.16 15.04 2.83
N ILE A 23 17.76 15.72 3.91
CA ILE A 23 16.66 16.69 3.90
C ILE A 23 17.01 17.91 3.02
N SER A 24 18.28 18.32 2.98
CA SER A 24 18.73 19.43 2.13
C SER A 24 18.93 19.08 0.65
N ASN A 25 18.84 17.79 0.27
CA ASN A 25 18.91 17.32 -1.13
C ASN A 25 17.59 16.72 -1.65
N LEU A 26 16.49 16.83 -0.90
CA LEU A 26 15.16 16.45 -1.40
C LEU A 26 14.64 17.52 -2.36
N GLU A 27 15.12 17.49 -3.60
CA GLU A 27 14.46 18.15 -4.72
C GLU A 27 13.19 17.37 -5.09
N GLY A 28 12.04 18.01 -4.95
CA GLY A 28 10.80 17.74 -5.68
C GLY A 28 10.40 16.28 -5.88
N PHE A 29 9.77 15.66 -4.87
CA PHE A 29 8.77 14.63 -5.17
C PHE A 29 7.59 15.32 -5.85
N LYS A 30 7.56 15.30 -7.18
CA LYS A 30 6.28 15.35 -7.89
C LYS A 30 5.57 14.05 -7.56
N VAL A 31 4.54 14.13 -6.72
CA VAL A 31 3.47 13.13 -6.71
C VAL A 31 2.80 13.26 -8.08
N LEU A 32 3.23 12.43 -9.03
CA LEU A 32 2.39 12.10 -10.17
C LEU A 32 1.21 11.36 -9.56
N ALA A 33 0.00 11.87 -9.76
CA ALA A 33 -1.19 11.07 -9.48
C ALA A 33 -1.05 9.79 -10.30
N GLU A 34 -1.01 8.65 -9.62
CA GLU A 34 -0.99 7.33 -10.23
C GLU A 34 -2.28 7.19 -11.05
N ASP A 35 -2.15 7.06 -12.36
CA ASP A 35 -3.26 6.75 -13.26
C ASP A 35 -3.67 5.31 -12.95
N ASN A 36 -4.75 5.14 -12.19
CA ASN A 36 -5.13 3.85 -11.60
C ASN A 36 -6.08 3.07 -12.53
N ARG A 37 -6.06 3.37 -13.83
CA ARG A 37 -6.95 2.76 -14.81
C ARG A 37 -6.67 1.26 -14.97
N LYS A 38 -7.72 0.51 -15.26
CA LYS A 38 -7.64 -0.93 -15.54
C LYS A 38 -7.54 -1.16 -17.04
N ASN A 39 -6.62 -2.02 -17.49
CA ASN A 39 -6.46 -2.33 -18.91
C ASN A 39 -7.02 -3.73 -19.17
N ILE A 40 -8.08 -3.80 -19.96
CA ILE A 40 -8.83 -5.03 -20.25
C ILE A 40 -8.82 -5.28 -21.76
N VAL A 41 -8.41 -6.49 -22.17
CA VAL A 41 -8.55 -6.98 -23.55
C VAL A 41 -9.62 -8.04 -23.60
N ILE A 42 -10.67 -7.83 -24.40
CA ILE A 42 -11.66 -8.85 -24.71
C ILE A 42 -11.22 -9.56 -25.99
N LEU A 43 -10.96 -10.87 -25.88
CA LEU A 43 -10.71 -11.78 -26.99
C LEU A 43 -12.01 -12.49 -27.36
N LEU A 44 -12.56 -12.14 -28.52
CA LEU A 44 -13.80 -12.71 -29.05
C LEU A 44 -13.49 -13.71 -30.16
N ASP A 45 -13.82 -14.97 -29.93
CA ASP A 45 -13.81 -15.99 -30.98
C ASP A 45 -14.79 -15.61 -32.10
N ASN A 46 -14.31 -15.60 -33.34
CA ASN A 46 -15.13 -15.34 -34.51
C ASN A 46 -15.07 -16.45 -35.57
N SER A 47 -14.76 -17.67 -35.12
CA SER A 47 -14.86 -18.89 -35.91
C SER A 47 -16.29 -19.17 -36.38
N GLY A 48 -16.42 -20.02 -37.41
CA GLY A 48 -17.70 -20.36 -38.02
C GLY A 48 -18.67 -21.08 -37.08
N SER A 49 -18.19 -21.74 -36.01
CA SER A 49 -19.04 -22.37 -34.98
C SER A 49 -19.88 -21.33 -34.22
N MET A 50 -19.33 -20.12 -34.04
CA MET A 50 -20.02 -19.01 -33.37
C MET A 50 -21.25 -18.51 -34.16
N ASN A 51 -21.34 -18.84 -35.45
CA ASN A 51 -22.49 -18.53 -36.31
C ASN A 51 -23.54 -19.64 -36.32
N ASN A 52 -23.83 -20.21 -35.15
CA ASN A 52 -24.87 -21.20 -35.00
C ASN A 52 -26.26 -20.51 -34.98
N PRO A 53 -27.14 -20.78 -35.96
CA PRO A 53 -28.46 -20.13 -36.04
C PRO A 53 -29.44 -20.57 -34.95
N GLU A 54 -29.21 -21.73 -34.32
CA GLU A 54 -30.04 -22.26 -33.24
C GLU A 54 -29.72 -21.58 -31.91
N THR A 55 -28.44 -21.45 -31.57
CA THR A 55 -28.00 -20.85 -30.29
C THR A 55 -27.80 -19.34 -30.38
N LYS A 56 -27.46 -18.83 -31.57
CA LYS A 56 -27.10 -17.42 -31.83
C LYS A 56 -26.01 -16.88 -30.91
N ILE A 57 -25.12 -17.75 -30.46
CA ILE A 57 -24.17 -17.43 -29.39
C ILE A 57 -23.20 -16.29 -29.77
N GLY A 58 -22.77 -16.21 -31.03
CA GLY A 58 -21.96 -15.10 -31.52
C GLY A 58 -22.69 -13.74 -31.48
N ASP A 59 -23.99 -13.71 -31.78
CA ASP A 59 -24.79 -12.48 -31.67
C ASP A 59 -24.98 -12.07 -30.21
N LEU A 60 -25.22 -13.05 -29.32
CA LEU A 60 -25.31 -12.81 -27.87
C LEU A 60 -23.98 -12.29 -27.29
N ALA A 61 -22.83 -12.78 -27.76
CA ALA A 61 -21.52 -12.29 -27.35
C ALA A 61 -21.30 -10.82 -27.76
N LYS A 62 -21.76 -10.41 -28.96
CA LYS A 62 -21.74 -9.00 -29.38
C LYS A 62 -22.66 -8.12 -28.53
N VAL A 63 -23.85 -8.62 -28.17
CA VAL A 63 -24.78 -7.93 -27.27
C VAL A 63 -24.14 -7.76 -25.89
N ALA A 64 -23.51 -8.81 -25.35
CA ALA A 64 -22.81 -8.78 -24.07
C ALA A 64 -21.66 -7.76 -24.08
N GLY A 65 -20.83 -7.78 -25.13
CA GLY A 65 -19.74 -6.83 -25.32
C GLY A 65 -20.24 -5.38 -25.44
N SER A 66 -21.31 -5.15 -26.21
CA SER A 66 -21.91 -3.82 -26.36
C SER A 66 -22.48 -3.29 -25.04
N MET A 67 -23.16 -4.15 -24.28
CA MET A 67 -23.69 -3.82 -22.96
C MET A 67 -22.56 -3.41 -22.01
N VAL A 68 -21.50 -4.19 -21.95
CA VAL A 68 -20.30 -3.90 -21.15
C VAL A 68 -19.68 -2.55 -21.50
N LEU A 69 -19.55 -2.24 -22.79
CA LEU A 69 -18.99 -0.97 -23.24
C LEU A 69 -19.85 0.22 -22.76
N ASP A 70 -21.17 0.04 -22.66
CA ASP A 70 -22.07 1.04 -22.06
C ASP A 70 -22.10 1.00 -20.52
N THR A 71 -21.66 -0.09 -19.91
CA THR A 71 -21.53 -0.21 -18.45
C THR A 71 -20.29 0.51 -17.95
N ILE A 72 -19.12 0.38 -18.59
CA ILE A 72 -17.84 0.89 -18.06
C ILE A 72 -17.74 2.43 -18.07
N ARG A 73 -16.91 2.98 -17.17
CA ARG A 73 -16.48 4.39 -17.22
C ARG A 73 -15.13 4.49 -17.92
N GLU A 74 -15.06 5.27 -18.99
CA GLU A 74 -13.82 5.52 -19.76
C GLU A 74 -12.68 6.08 -18.88
N SER A 75 -13.03 6.80 -17.81
CA SER A 75 -12.06 7.33 -16.84
C SER A 75 -11.45 6.27 -15.91
N GLU A 76 -12.05 5.07 -15.83
CA GLU A 76 -11.66 4.01 -14.90
C GLU A 76 -11.07 2.79 -15.63
N VAL A 77 -11.52 2.51 -16.86
CA VAL A 77 -11.16 1.30 -17.60
C VAL A 77 -10.77 1.64 -19.05
N ASN A 78 -9.58 1.21 -19.45
CA ASN A 78 -9.17 1.12 -20.83
C ASN A 78 -9.52 -0.27 -21.36
N ILE A 79 -10.40 -0.32 -22.37
CA ILE A 79 -10.76 -1.59 -23.02
C ILE A 79 -10.19 -1.66 -24.45
N SER A 80 -9.86 -2.88 -24.87
CA SER A 80 -9.54 -3.25 -26.25
C SER A 80 -10.35 -4.49 -26.61
N ILE A 81 -10.80 -4.59 -27.86
CA ILE A 81 -11.48 -5.77 -28.37
C ILE A 81 -10.68 -6.32 -29.54
N ILE A 82 -10.38 -7.61 -29.46
CA ILE A 82 -9.63 -8.36 -30.45
C ILE A 82 -10.47 -9.57 -30.83
N THR A 83 -10.67 -9.78 -32.13
CA THR A 83 -11.30 -11.00 -32.62
C THR A 83 -10.23 -12.00 -33.05
N PHE A 84 -10.50 -13.28 -32.86
CA PHE A 84 -9.59 -14.35 -33.29
C PHE A 84 -10.34 -15.52 -33.91
N GLY A 85 -9.74 -16.10 -34.93
CA GLY A 85 -10.18 -17.29 -35.62
C GLY A 85 -9.01 -17.91 -36.37
N THR A 86 -9.02 -17.85 -37.70
CA THR A 86 -7.80 -18.10 -38.49
C THR A 86 -6.88 -16.89 -38.47
N LYS A 87 -7.47 -15.68 -38.45
CA LYS A 87 -6.76 -14.40 -38.31
C LYS A 87 -7.07 -13.76 -36.96
N VAL A 88 -6.14 -12.94 -36.51
CA VAL A 88 -6.31 -12.07 -35.34
C VAL A 88 -6.52 -10.65 -35.82
N THR A 89 -7.61 -10.02 -35.42
CA THR A 89 -7.93 -8.63 -35.79
C THR A 89 -8.15 -7.82 -34.52
N VAL A 90 -7.34 -6.78 -34.34
CA VAL A 90 -7.60 -5.77 -33.31
C VAL A 90 -8.65 -4.82 -33.86
N LEU A 91 -9.86 -4.83 -33.28
CA LEU A 91 -10.88 -3.83 -33.63
C LEU A 91 -10.42 -2.46 -33.14
N LYS A 92 -9.97 -2.43 -31.87
CA LYS A 92 -9.45 -1.21 -31.24
C LYS A 92 -8.33 -1.49 -30.26
N GLY A 93 -7.19 -0.80 -30.39
CA GLY A 93 -6.06 -0.92 -29.46
C GLY A 93 -6.26 -0.21 -28.12
N LEU A 94 -5.49 -0.60 -27.10
CA LEU A 94 -5.60 -0.02 -25.75
C LEU A 94 -5.23 1.47 -25.70
N GLN A 95 -4.25 1.88 -26.51
CA GLN A 95 -3.63 3.22 -26.51
C GLN A 95 -4.31 4.23 -27.45
N GLU A 96 -5.36 3.83 -28.16
CA GLU A 96 -6.09 4.73 -29.06
C GLU A 96 -7.01 5.68 -28.25
N ASN A 97 -7.14 6.93 -28.68
CA ASN A 97 -8.05 7.91 -28.04
C ASN A 97 -9.50 7.56 -28.42
N LYS A 98 -10.38 7.34 -27.43
CA LYS A 98 -11.57 6.46 -27.58
C LYS A 98 -12.88 7.22 -27.69
N ASP A 99 -13.72 6.76 -28.60
CA ASP A 99 -15.18 6.87 -28.54
C ASP A 99 -15.74 5.44 -28.43
N LEU A 100 -16.30 5.08 -27.27
CA LEU A 100 -16.84 3.74 -27.06
C LEU A 100 -18.05 3.42 -27.96
N ASP A 101 -18.75 4.43 -28.49
CA ASP A 101 -19.83 4.21 -29.46
C ASP A 101 -19.29 3.71 -30.81
N GLU A 102 -18.10 4.16 -31.23
CA GLU A 102 -17.42 3.66 -32.43
C GLU A 102 -16.98 2.20 -32.27
N VAL A 103 -16.38 1.86 -31.13
CA VAL A 103 -15.96 0.47 -30.82
C VAL A 103 -17.15 -0.47 -30.80
N LYS A 104 -18.28 -0.05 -30.21
CA LYS A 104 -19.54 -0.82 -30.26
C LYS A 104 -20.01 -1.05 -31.69
N LYS A 105 -19.90 -0.04 -32.55
CA LYS A 105 -20.30 -0.17 -33.95
C LYS A 105 -19.45 -1.21 -34.67
N GLU A 106 -18.13 -1.13 -34.53
CA GLU A 106 -17.19 -2.10 -35.11
C GLU A 106 -17.43 -3.53 -34.59
N LEU A 107 -17.64 -3.69 -33.28
CA LEU A 107 -17.98 -4.98 -32.68
C LEU A 107 -19.25 -5.59 -33.30
N ASN A 108 -20.27 -4.79 -33.55
CA ASN A 108 -21.52 -5.27 -34.14
C ASN A 108 -21.37 -5.63 -35.64
N GLU A 109 -20.36 -5.09 -36.32
CA GLU A 109 -20.04 -5.39 -37.73
C GLU A 109 -19.17 -6.66 -37.90
N VAL A 110 -18.60 -7.22 -36.83
CA VAL A 110 -17.80 -8.46 -36.86
C VAL A 110 -18.59 -9.62 -37.48
N THR A 111 -17.95 -10.41 -38.34
CA THR A 111 -18.51 -11.62 -38.94
C THR A 111 -17.91 -12.87 -38.28
N MET A 112 -18.76 -13.89 -38.11
CA MET A 112 -18.44 -15.15 -37.43
C MET A 112 -18.26 -16.26 -38.49
N ASP A 113 -17.22 -16.16 -39.32
CA ASP A 113 -17.05 -17.02 -40.51
C ASP A 113 -15.61 -17.52 -40.71
N GLU A 114 -14.74 -17.30 -39.72
CA GLU A 114 -13.36 -17.79 -39.77
C GLU A 114 -13.33 -19.33 -39.65
N GLN A 115 -12.39 -20.00 -40.35
CA GLN A 115 -12.43 -21.47 -40.49
C GLN A 115 -11.81 -22.26 -39.34
N GLY A 116 -11.10 -21.59 -38.42
CA GLY A 116 -10.41 -22.24 -37.31
C GLY A 116 -10.44 -21.38 -36.06
N THR A 117 -9.98 -21.94 -34.96
CA THR A 117 -9.98 -21.34 -33.63
C THR A 117 -8.56 -21.35 -33.08
N ASN A 118 -7.84 -20.24 -33.23
CA ASN A 118 -6.43 -20.11 -32.83
C ASN A 118 -6.29 -19.19 -31.61
N VAL A 119 -6.56 -19.74 -30.42
CA VAL A 119 -6.42 -19.06 -29.13
C VAL A 119 -4.97 -18.65 -28.90
N LYS A 120 -3.99 -19.43 -29.34
CA LYS A 120 -2.56 -19.08 -29.18
C LYS A 120 -2.25 -17.70 -29.77
N ASP A 121 -2.61 -17.46 -31.03
CA ASP A 121 -2.28 -16.19 -31.69
C ASP A 121 -3.10 -15.02 -31.13
N GLY A 122 -4.37 -15.27 -30.79
CA GLY A 122 -5.21 -14.28 -30.12
C GLY A 122 -4.64 -13.87 -28.76
N LEU A 123 -4.27 -14.86 -27.93
CA LEU A 123 -3.67 -14.66 -26.62
C LEU A 123 -2.34 -13.92 -26.71
N LYS A 124 -1.47 -14.31 -27.65
CA LYS A 124 -0.20 -13.61 -27.90
C LYS A 124 -0.44 -12.13 -28.20
N LYS A 125 -1.37 -11.82 -29.11
CA LYS A 125 -1.65 -10.43 -29.47
C LYS A 125 -2.23 -9.63 -28.29
N ALA A 126 -3.10 -10.23 -27.49
CA ALA A 126 -3.62 -9.59 -26.28
C ALA A 126 -2.54 -9.32 -25.22
N ILE A 127 -1.61 -10.27 -25.02
CA ILE A 127 -0.46 -10.09 -24.14
C ILE A 127 0.43 -8.96 -24.65
N ASP A 128 0.70 -8.91 -25.96
CA ASP A 128 1.50 -7.84 -26.57
C ASP A 128 0.88 -6.45 -26.34
N GLU A 129 -0.44 -6.30 -26.55
CA GLU A 129 -1.16 -5.04 -26.27
C GLU A 129 -1.05 -4.62 -24.79
N LEU A 130 -1.11 -5.58 -23.86
CA LEU A 130 -1.04 -5.31 -22.42
C LEU A 130 0.38 -5.10 -21.91
N ASN A 131 1.39 -5.68 -22.55
CA ASN A 131 2.80 -5.52 -22.16
C ASN A 131 3.30 -4.08 -22.31
N GLU A 132 2.66 -3.29 -23.18
CA GLU A 132 2.94 -1.86 -23.36
C GLU A 132 2.39 -0.97 -22.23
N THR A 133 1.63 -1.54 -21.29
CA THR A 133 1.02 -0.83 -20.15
C THR A 133 1.70 -1.20 -18.82
N ALA A 134 1.68 -0.31 -17.83
CA ALA A 134 2.29 -0.56 -16.51
C ALA A 134 1.28 -0.96 -15.42
N GLU A 135 -0.01 -0.83 -15.69
CA GLU A 135 -1.10 -0.87 -14.70
C GLU A 135 -1.72 -2.29 -14.60
N SER A 136 -2.92 -2.41 -14.00
CA SER A 136 -3.66 -3.68 -13.89
C SER A 136 -4.03 -4.22 -15.27
N LYS A 137 -3.71 -5.49 -15.55
CA LYS A 137 -3.86 -6.13 -16.87
C LYS A 137 -4.78 -7.35 -16.78
N SER A 138 -5.81 -7.36 -17.62
CA SER A 138 -6.77 -8.47 -17.68
C SER A 138 -7.11 -8.81 -19.13
N ILE A 139 -7.21 -10.10 -19.42
CA ILE A 139 -7.69 -10.64 -20.69
C ILE A 139 -8.99 -11.39 -20.38
N ILE A 140 -9.98 -11.31 -21.27
CA ILE A 140 -11.21 -12.09 -21.19
C ILE A 140 -11.39 -12.82 -22.51
N ILE A 141 -11.27 -14.14 -22.51
CA ILE A 141 -11.47 -14.98 -23.69
C ILE A 141 -12.92 -15.47 -23.72
N LEU A 142 -13.61 -15.23 -24.82
CA LEU A 142 -14.94 -15.77 -25.10
C LEU A 142 -14.80 -16.72 -26.29
N SER A 143 -15.01 -18.03 -26.08
CA SER A 143 -14.88 -19.04 -27.14
C SER A 143 -15.91 -20.15 -26.99
N ASP A 144 -16.38 -20.65 -28.13
CA ASP A 144 -17.32 -21.77 -28.25
C ASP A 144 -16.66 -23.06 -28.76
N GLY A 145 -15.36 -23.06 -29.00
CA GLY A 145 -14.64 -24.12 -29.68
C GLY A 145 -13.34 -24.54 -29.00
N LYS A 146 -12.70 -25.56 -29.55
CA LYS A 146 -11.39 -26.05 -29.08
C LYS A 146 -10.27 -25.32 -29.80
N GLU A 147 -9.07 -25.40 -29.26
CA GLU A 147 -7.87 -24.92 -29.97
C GLU A 147 -7.70 -25.74 -31.26
N GLU A 148 -8.03 -25.16 -32.40
CA GLU A 148 -8.04 -25.80 -33.72
C GLU A 148 -7.55 -24.81 -34.79
N PRO A 149 -6.25 -24.46 -34.80
CA PRO A 149 -5.67 -23.69 -35.88
C PRO A 149 -5.72 -24.48 -37.20
N ILE A 150 -5.87 -23.80 -38.35
CA ILE A 150 -5.93 -24.47 -39.67
C ILE A 150 -4.70 -25.35 -39.94
N GLU A 151 -3.52 -24.92 -39.46
CA GLU A 151 -2.26 -25.64 -39.65
C GLU A 151 -2.16 -26.92 -38.78
N GLY A 152 -3.12 -27.13 -37.88
CA GLY A 152 -3.18 -28.24 -36.93
C GLY A 152 -2.40 -27.97 -35.64
N ILE A 153 -2.66 -28.77 -34.61
CA ILE A 153 -1.97 -28.68 -33.32
C ILE A 153 -0.68 -29.51 -33.39
N THR A 154 0.48 -28.85 -33.32
CA THR A 154 1.79 -29.49 -33.18
C THR A 154 2.29 -29.43 -31.74
N ASP A 155 3.29 -30.25 -31.38
CA ASP A 155 3.93 -30.16 -30.05
C ASP A 155 4.53 -28.77 -29.79
N GLU A 156 5.08 -28.14 -30.82
CA GLU A 156 5.60 -26.77 -30.76
C GLU A 156 4.49 -25.76 -30.47
N HIS A 157 3.32 -25.90 -31.10
CA HIS A 157 2.15 -25.05 -30.84
C HIS A 157 1.69 -25.12 -29.39
N ILE A 158 1.58 -26.34 -28.84
CA ILE A 158 1.23 -26.55 -27.43
C ILE A 158 2.29 -25.93 -26.51
N GLN A 159 3.57 -26.09 -26.85
CA GLN A 159 4.66 -25.52 -26.06
C GLN A 159 4.64 -23.98 -26.06
N GLU A 160 4.46 -23.35 -27.22
CA GLU A 160 4.31 -21.90 -27.35
C GLU A 160 3.13 -21.37 -26.53
N LEU A 161 1.99 -22.04 -26.60
CA LEU A 161 0.80 -21.69 -25.83
C LEU A 161 1.03 -21.78 -24.32
N ASN A 162 1.68 -22.84 -23.83
CA ASN A 162 2.04 -22.93 -22.41
C ASN A 162 3.03 -21.83 -22.01
N ASN A 163 4.00 -21.48 -22.87
CA ASN A 163 4.92 -20.37 -22.61
C ASN A 163 4.17 -19.03 -22.53
N LEU A 164 3.16 -18.79 -23.36
CA LEU A 164 2.33 -17.58 -23.30
C LEU A 164 1.54 -17.49 -21.99
N ILE A 165 0.99 -18.62 -21.51
CA ILE A 165 0.31 -18.68 -20.21
C ILE A 165 1.28 -18.33 -19.07
N ASP A 166 2.49 -18.90 -19.11
CA ASP A 166 3.54 -18.61 -18.13
C ASP A 166 3.98 -17.14 -18.19
N ASP A 167 4.11 -16.58 -19.39
CA ASP A 167 4.52 -15.20 -19.60
C ASP A 167 3.44 -14.21 -19.16
N ALA A 168 2.16 -14.52 -19.42
CA ALA A 168 1.03 -13.77 -18.86
C ALA A 168 1.06 -13.78 -17.32
N SER A 169 1.26 -14.95 -16.72
CA SER A 169 1.36 -15.11 -15.27
C SER A 169 2.53 -14.30 -14.68
N LYS A 170 3.73 -14.39 -15.28
CA LYS A 170 4.91 -13.59 -14.88
C LYS A 170 4.71 -12.09 -15.05
N ALA A 171 3.97 -11.68 -16.08
CA ALA A 171 3.61 -10.29 -16.35
C ALA A 171 2.43 -9.79 -15.49
N ASN A 172 1.91 -10.63 -14.57
CA ASN A 172 0.74 -10.34 -13.74
C ASN A 172 -0.50 -9.97 -14.57
N ILE A 173 -0.66 -10.61 -15.73
CA ILE A 173 -1.83 -10.51 -16.60
C ILE A 173 -2.78 -11.64 -16.21
N LYS A 174 -3.96 -11.28 -15.70
CA LYS A 174 -5.01 -12.26 -15.42
C LYS A 174 -5.71 -12.63 -16.72
N VAL A 175 -5.81 -13.91 -17.04
CA VAL A 175 -6.59 -14.36 -18.20
C VAL A 175 -7.87 -15.00 -17.68
N ASN A 176 -9.00 -14.36 -17.92
CA ASN A 176 -10.32 -14.92 -17.64
C ASN A 176 -10.84 -15.61 -18.89
N THR A 177 -11.63 -16.66 -18.73
CA THR A 177 -12.16 -17.46 -19.82
C THR A 177 -13.66 -17.70 -19.62
N ILE A 178 -14.44 -17.59 -20.70
CA ILE A 178 -15.89 -17.82 -20.70
C ILE A 178 -16.19 -18.88 -21.78
N ALA A 179 -16.67 -20.04 -21.34
CA ALA A 179 -17.08 -21.15 -22.20
C ALA A 179 -18.46 -20.88 -22.80
N LEU A 180 -18.57 -20.80 -24.12
CA LEU A 180 -19.81 -20.42 -24.81
C LEU A 180 -20.64 -21.60 -25.35
N SER A 181 -20.08 -22.81 -25.40
CA SER A 181 -20.78 -24.02 -25.84
C SER A 181 -20.37 -25.26 -25.02
N ASN A 182 -21.06 -26.38 -25.23
CA ASN A 182 -20.66 -27.67 -24.65
C ASN A 182 -19.50 -28.36 -25.41
N ASP A 183 -19.15 -27.87 -26.59
CA ASP A 183 -18.13 -28.48 -27.45
C ASP A 183 -16.72 -27.93 -27.15
N VAL A 184 -16.64 -26.89 -26.31
CA VAL A 184 -15.39 -26.27 -25.84
C VAL A 184 -14.56 -27.22 -24.98
N ASP A 185 -13.24 -27.06 -25.01
CA ASP A 185 -12.33 -27.72 -24.07
C ASP A 185 -12.28 -26.91 -22.76
N GLU A 186 -13.18 -27.24 -21.84
CA GLU A 186 -13.29 -26.56 -20.53
C GLU A 186 -12.05 -26.73 -19.67
N GLU A 187 -11.42 -27.91 -19.71
CA GLU A 187 -10.18 -28.17 -18.95
C GLU A 187 -9.07 -27.23 -19.42
N PHE A 188 -8.93 -27.09 -20.73
CA PHE A 188 -7.97 -26.17 -21.34
C PHE A 188 -8.24 -24.70 -20.96
N LEU A 189 -9.47 -24.21 -21.08
CA LEU A 189 -9.84 -22.84 -20.70
C LEU A 189 -9.69 -22.58 -19.19
N SER A 190 -10.02 -23.58 -18.37
CA SER A 190 -9.88 -23.52 -16.91
C SER A 190 -8.42 -23.48 -16.48
N LYS A 191 -7.56 -24.25 -17.17
CA LYS A 191 -6.11 -24.25 -16.95
C LYS A 191 -5.49 -22.90 -17.28
N ILE A 192 -5.86 -22.27 -18.40
CA ILE A 192 -5.38 -20.92 -18.76
C ILE A 192 -5.73 -19.93 -17.64
N ALA A 193 -6.99 -19.95 -17.19
CA ALA A 193 -7.45 -19.02 -16.19
C ALA A 193 -6.76 -19.21 -14.84
N THR A 194 -6.71 -20.46 -14.36
CA THR A 194 -6.13 -20.79 -13.07
C THR A 194 -4.63 -20.47 -13.01
N ASN A 195 -3.88 -20.76 -14.08
CA ASN A 195 -2.42 -20.53 -14.11
C ASN A 195 -2.04 -19.04 -14.16
N THR A 196 -2.97 -18.17 -14.55
CA THR A 196 -2.78 -16.72 -14.63
C THR A 196 -3.49 -15.96 -13.50
N GLY A 197 -4.16 -16.67 -12.59
CA GLY A 197 -4.93 -16.07 -11.50
C GLY A 197 -6.23 -15.38 -11.98
N GLY A 198 -6.69 -15.69 -13.19
CA GLY A 198 -8.00 -15.30 -13.70
C GLY A 198 -9.10 -16.29 -13.32
N LEU A 199 -10.30 -16.09 -13.88
CA LEU A 199 -11.49 -16.89 -13.60
C LEU A 199 -11.97 -17.61 -14.87
N PHE A 200 -12.27 -18.90 -14.74
CA PHE A 200 -13.08 -19.62 -15.72
C PHE A 200 -14.56 -19.45 -15.37
N ARG A 201 -15.42 -19.35 -16.39
CA ARG A 201 -16.86 -19.17 -16.24
C ARG A 201 -17.62 -19.94 -17.32
N ASP A 202 -18.76 -20.48 -16.93
CA ASP A 202 -19.78 -20.93 -17.88
C ASP A 202 -20.53 -19.73 -18.50
N GLY A 203 -20.68 -19.74 -19.81
CA GLY A 203 -21.42 -18.77 -20.62
C GLY A 203 -22.29 -19.44 -21.69
N LYS A 204 -22.63 -20.72 -21.55
CA LYS A 204 -23.35 -21.52 -22.56
C LYS A 204 -24.80 -21.11 -22.80
N SER A 205 -25.36 -20.30 -21.92
CA SER A 205 -26.69 -19.70 -22.07
C SER A 205 -26.61 -18.19 -22.00
N ALA A 206 -27.55 -17.49 -22.63
CA ALA A 206 -27.56 -16.02 -22.69
C ALA A 206 -27.39 -15.38 -21.31
N ASN A 207 -28.18 -15.80 -20.32
CA ASN A 207 -28.11 -15.27 -18.95
C ASN A 207 -26.75 -15.52 -18.28
N LYS A 208 -26.13 -16.69 -18.49
CA LYS A 208 -24.82 -17.01 -17.94
C LYS A 208 -23.72 -16.21 -18.62
N LEU A 209 -23.76 -16.07 -19.94
CA LEU A 209 -22.83 -15.22 -20.69
C LEU A 209 -22.88 -13.77 -20.18
N PHE A 210 -24.08 -13.20 -20.07
CA PHE A 210 -24.25 -11.84 -19.59
C PHE A 210 -23.75 -11.69 -18.16
N GLU A 211 -24.07 -12.63 -17.25
CA GLU A 211 -23.58 -12.60 -15.87
C GLU A 211 -22.06 -12.70 -15.81
N SER A 212 -21.48 -13.71 -16.46
CA SER A 212 -20.05 -14.03 -16.42
C SER A 212 -19.20 -12.86 -16.90
N LEU A 213 -19.53 -12.29 -18.06
CA LEU A 213 -18.80 -11.15 -18.60
C LEU A 213 -18.93 -9.91 -17.69
N THR A 214 -20.16 -9.61 -17.25
CA THR A 214 -20.45 -8.46 -16.38
C THR A 214 -19.78 -8.59 -15.01
N ALA A 215 -19.72 -9.81 -14.45
CA ALA A 215 -19.09 -10.10 -13.16
C ALA A 215 -17.58 -9.91 -13.21
N ILE A 216 -16.92 -10.39 -14.27
CA ILE A 216 -15.47 -10.21 -14.46
C ILE A 216 -15.12 -8.72 -14.54
N ILE A 217 -15.80 -7.96 -15.41
CA ILE A 217 -15.52 -6.54 -15.61
C ILE A 217 -15.90 -5.69 -14.39
N GLY A 218 -17.04 -5.99 -13.78
CA GLY A 218 -17.47 -5.33 -12.54
C GLY A 218 -16.45 -5.55 -11.42
N GLY A 219 -15.94 -6.78 -11.28
CA GLY A 219 -14.92 -7.12 -10.28
C GLY A 219 -13.61 -6.35 -10.43
N GLU A 220 -13.21 -5.99 -11.66
CA GLU A 220 -12.06 -5.10 -11.90
C GLU A 220 -12.32 -3.65 -11.44
N SER A 221 -13.59 -3.26 -11.28
CA SER A 221 -14.05 -1.93 -10.88
C SER A 221 -14.70 -1.88 -9.47
N ASP A 222 -14.42 -2.88 -8.62
CA ASP A 222 -14.98 -3.05 -7.26
C ASP A 222 -16.53 -3.24 -7.21
N PHE A 223 -17.16 -3.63 -8.32
CA PHE A 223 -18.56 -4.03 -8.35
C PHE A 223 -18.71 -5.54 -8.13
N SER A 224 -19.67 -5.92 -7.27
CA SER A 224 -20.03 -7.32 -7.03
C SER A 224 -21.46 -7.60 -7.46
N VAL A 225 -21.70 -8.77 -8.08
CA VAL A 225 -23.06 -9.22 -8.42
C VAL A 225 -23.79 -9.63 -7.15
N ILE A 226 -24.94 -9.03 -6.88
CA ILE A 226 -25.82 -9.39 -5.77
C ILE A 226 -26.98 -10.28 -6.20
N GLU A 227 -27.48 -10.09 -7.42
CA GLU A 227 -28.60 -10.85 -7.97
C GLU A 227 -28.36 -11.09 -9.47
N ASN A 228 -28.70 -12.30 -9.93
CA ASN A 228 -28.84 -12.63 -11.34
C ASN A 228 -30.05 -13.56 -11.51
N TYR A 229 -31.00 -13.17 -12.34
CA TYR A 229 -32.19 -13.97 -12.63
C TYR A 229 -32.72 -13.64 -14.03
N THR A 230 -33.64 -14.48 -14.51
CA THR A 230 -34.37 -14.26 -15.76
C THR A 230 -35.83 -13.93 -15.49
N THR A 231 -36.43 -13.06 -16.31
CA THR A 231 -37.80 -12.55 -16.08
C THR A 231 -38.91 -13.61 -16.20
N ASP A 232 -38.63 -14.74 -16.84
CA ASP A 232 -39.51 -15.91 -16.89
C ASP A 232 -39.51 -16.69 -15.55
N SER A 233 -38.37 -16.71 -14.85
CA SER A 233 -38.23 -17.33 -13.53
C SER A 233 -38.76 -16.42 -12.41
N GLU A 234 -38.51 -15.11 -12.50
CA GLU A 234 -38.87 -14.14 -11.46
C GLU A 234 -39.28 -12.81 -12.10
N LYS A 235 -40.60 -12.55 -12.14
CA LYS A 235 -41.14 -11.32 -12.75
C LYS A 235 -40.89 -10.05 -11.92
N MET A 236 -40.68 -10.20 -10.62
CA MET A 236 -40.50 -9.07 -9.71
C MET A 236 -39.53 -9.45 -8.60
N LYS A 237 -38.51 -8.60 -8.39
CA LYS A 237 -37.50 -8.73 -7.33
C LYS A 237 -37.48 -7.50 -6.45
N GLU A 238 -37.39 -7.70 -5.15
CA GLU A 238 -37.15 -6.65 -4.16
C GLU A 238 -35.84 -6.93 -3.42
N ILE A 239 -34.95 -5.95 -3.37
CA ILE A 239 -33.61 -6.04 -2.81
C ILE A 239 -33.42 -4.91 -1.79
N THR A 240 -33.12 -5.27 -0.55
CA THR A 240 -32.77 -4.30 0.49
C THR A 240 -31.27 -4.03 0.48
N LEU A 241 -30.90 -2.76 0.39
CA LEU A 241 -29.53 -2.26 0.36
C LEU A 241 -29.23 -1.56 1.68
N SER A 242 -28.09 -1.88 2.31
CA SER A 242 -27.66 -1.19 3.53
C SER A 242 -27.05 0.18 3.23
N SER A 243 -26.70 0.95 4.27
CA SER A 243 -25.96 2.22 4.14
C SER A 243 -24.52 2.07 3.61
N PHE A 244 -24.02 0.83 3.49
CA PHE A 244 -22.72 0.54 2.91
C PHE A 244 -22.71 0.60 1.38
N ALA A 245 -23.87 0.43 0.74
CA ALA A 245 -23.97 0.49 -0.71
C ALA A 245 -23.71 1.93 -1.22
N GLU A 246 -22.81 2.08 -2.18
CA GLU A 246 -22.40 3.36 -2.76
C GLU A 246 -23.03 3.60 -4.12
N GLU A 247 -23.00 2.57 -4.96
CA GLU A 247 -23.40 2.67 -6.37
C GLU A 247 -24.01 1.35 -6.82
N ILE A 248 -25.06 1.44 -7.64
CA ILE A 248 -25.77 0.31 -8.22
C ILE A 248 -25.66 0.39 -9.73
N ILE A 249 -25.41 -0.77 -10.35
CA ILE A 249 -25.56 -0.99 -11.78
C ILE A 249 -26.56 -2.11 -11.97
N ILE A 250 -27.53 -1.92 -12.86
CA ILE A 250 -28.44 -2.97 -13.28
C ILE A 250 -28.27 -3.11 -14.78
N ASN A 251 -27.80 -4.28 -15.20
CA ASN A 251 -27.69 -4.66 -16.59
C ASN A 251 -28.85 -5.58 -16.92
N VAL A 252 -29.67 -5.18 -17.88
CA VAL A 252 -30.80 -5.96 -18.38
C VAL A 252 -30.54 -6.31 -19.83
N ALA A 253 -30.47 -7.58 -20.17
CA ALA A 253 -30.17 -8.03 -21.53
C ALA A 253 -31.18 -9.08 -22.03
N ALA A 254 -31.55 -8.99 -23.31
CA ALA A 254 -32.50 -9.86 -23.96
C ALA A 254 -31.96 -11.29 -24.10
N CYS A 255 -32.69 -12.28 -23.60
CA CYS A 255 -32.39 -13.70 -23.82
C CYS A 255 -33.13 -14.26 -25.05
N ASP A 256 -34.29 -13.70 -25.41
CA ASP A 256 -35.15 -14.17 -26.51
C ASP A 256 -35.12 -13.25 -27.75
N ASN A 257 -34.10 -12.39 -27.83
CA ASN A 257 -33.91 -11.39 -28.88
C ASN A 257 -34.98 -10.29 -28.97
N LYS A 258 -35.77 -10.05 -27.91
CA LYS A 258 -36.69 -8.91 -27.83
C LYS A 258 -36.19 -7.87 -26.84
N LYS A 259 -36.39 -6.60 -27.17
CA LYS A 259 -35.96 -5.50 -26.30
C LYS A 259 -36.58 -5.64 -24.90
N PRO A 260 -35.77 -5.54 -23.81
CA PRO A 260 -36.30 -5.63 -22.45
C PRO A 260 -37.35 -4.55 -22.12
N GLN A 261 -38.35 -4.91 -21.32
CA GLN A 261 -39.33 -3.98 -20.75
C GLN A 261 -39.33 -4.11 -19.22
N ILE A 262 -38.44 -3.36 -18.57
CA ILE A 262 -38.24 -3.40 -17.12
C ILE A 262 -38.56 -2.05 -16.46
N ASN A 263 -39.25 -2.10 -15.33
CA ASN A 263 -39.36 -0.98 -14.40
C ASN A 263 -38.40 -1.16 -13.24
N VAL A 264 -37.48 -0.21 -13.07
CA VAL A 264 -36.59 -0.12 -11.92
C VAL A 264 -37.06 1.00 -11.00
N LYS A 265 -37.26 0.71 -9.71
CA LYS A 265 -37.67 1.68 -8.70
C LYS A 265 -36.74 1.64 -7.49
N LEU A 266 -36.24 2.80 -7.07
CA LEU A 266 -35.52 2.96 -5.80
C LEU A 266 -36.43 3.72 -4.82
N ASN A 267 -36.74 3.12 -3.67
CA ASN A 267 -37.65 3.71 -2.68
C ASN A 267 -38.97 4.19 -3.31
N ASN A 268 -39.55 3.36 -4.19
CA ASN A 268 -40.74 3.62 -5.02
C ASN A 268 -40.63 4.71 -6.09
N THR A 269 -39.46 5.33 -6.27
CA THR A 269 -39.21 6.31 -7.34
C THR A 269 -38.65 5.61 -8.57
N LEU A 270 -39.25 5.85 -9.74
CA LEU A 270 -38.82 5.24 -11.00
C LEU A 270 -37.44 5.76 -11.41
N ILE A 271 -36.56 4.84 -11.83
CA ILE A 271 -35.24 5.13 -12.36
C ILE A 271 -35.25 4.84 -13.86
N ASN A 272 -34.79 5.80 -14.65
CA ASN A 272 -34.63 5.62 -16.09
C ASN A 272 -33.27 4.98 -16.42
N PRO A 273 -33.16 4.22 -17.52
CA PRO A 273 -31.87 3.69 -17.95
C PRO A 273 -30.93 4.83 -18.32
N THR A 274 -29.66 4.70 -17.94
CA THR A 274 -28.58 5.63 -18.29
C THR A 274 -28.07 5.41 -19.71
N LYS A 275 -28.11 4.16 -20.18
CA LYS A 275 -27.76 3.76 -21.55
C LYS A 275 -28.76 2.72 -22.04
N THR A 276 -29.02 2.71 -23.34
CA THR A 276 -29.98 1.81 -23.96
C THR A 276 -29.44 1.34 -25.30
N GLY A 277 -29.34 0.03 -25.46
CA GLY A 277 -29.13 -0.63 -26.74
C GLY A 277 -30.45 -1.17 -27.31
N ASN A 278 -30.36 -1.82 -28.48
CA ASN A 278 -31.52 -2.49 -29.08
C ASN A 278 -31.97 -3.71 -28.25
N MET A 279 -31.03 -4.33 -27.53
CA MET A 279 -31.19 -5.64 -26.87
C MET A 279 -30.84 -5.60 -25.38
N TYR A 280 -30.53 -4.42 -24.85
CA TYR A 280 -30.16 -4.26 -23.45
C TYR A 280 -30.47 -2.85 -22.93
N GLU A 281 -30.58 -2.74 -21.62
CA GLU A 281 -30.71 -1.48 -20.88
C GLU A 281 -29.74 -1.50 -19.70
N VAL A 282 -29.05 -0.38 -19.47
CA VAL A 282 -28.13 -0.21 -18.34
C VAL A 282 -28.65 0.91 -17.46
N TYR A 283 -28.87 0.61 -16.19
CA TYR A 283 -29.21 1.57 -15.16
C TYR A 283 -28.01 1.75 -14.24
N ARG A 284 -27.62 2.99 -13.95
CA ARG A 284 -26.54 3.30 -13.01
C ARG A 284 -26.95 4.48 -12.15
N PHE A 285 -26.81 4.35 -10.83
CA PHE A 285 -27.10 5.42 -9.89
C PHE A 285 -26.35 5.24 -8.57
N THR A 286 -26.04 6.35 -7.91
CA THR A 286 -25.40 6.37 -6.59
C THR A 286 -26.46 6.41 -5.49
N LEU A 287 -26.09 5.94 -4.29
CA LEU A 287 -26.95 5.94 -3.11
C LEU A 287 -26.48 6.98 -2.09
N ASP A 288 -27.43 7.56 -1.35
CA ASP A 288 -27.12 8.49 -0.27
C ASP A 288 -26.57 7.75 0.95
N ASN A 289 -25.43 8.22 1.45
CA ASN A 289 -24.52 7.50 2.34
C ASN A 289 -25.06 7.08 3.73
N ASN A 290 -26.31 7.40 4.07
CA ASN A 290 -26.78 7.38 5.47
C ASN A 290 -28.06 6.56 5.73
N THR A 291 -28.69 5.95 4.73
CA THR A 291 -29.94 5.20 4.95
C THR A 291 -30.03 3.94 4.09
N SER A 292 -30.64 2.89 4.65
CA SER A 292 -31.01 1.72 3.86
C SER A 292 -32.02 2.10 2.77
N SER A 293 -31.96 1.40 1.65
CA SER A 293 -32.82 1.65 0.49
C SER A 293 -33.40 0.34 -0.02
N VAL A 294 -34.58 0.42 -0.64
CA VAL A 294 -35.25 -0.73 -1.25
C VAL A 294 -35.27 -0.55 -2.76
N LEU A 295 -34.61 -1.46 -3.46
CA LEU A 295 -34.60 -1.56 -4.91
C LEU A 295 -35.66 -2.57 -5.35
N LYS A 296 -36.54 -2.15 -6.27
CA LYS A 296 -37.57 -3.00 -6.85
C LYS A 296 -37.41 -3.04 -8.37
N ILE A 297 -37.35 -4.25 -8.93
CA ILE A 297 -37.20 -4.49 -10.37
C ILE A 297 -38.38 -5.35 -10.83
N GLU A 298 -39.11 -4.89 -11.85
CA GLU A 298 -40.35 -5.52 -12.31
C GLU A 298 -40.38 -5.63 -13.82
N SER A 299 -40.57 -6.84 -14.33
CA SER A 299 -40.85 -7.11 -15.74
C SER A 299 -42.28 -6.74 -16.07
N ILE A 300 -42.47 -5.82 -17.03
CA ILE A 300 -43.81 -5.41 -17.48
C ILE A 300 -44.21 -6.02 -18.82
N GLY A 301 -43.26 -6.67 -19.52
CA GLY A 301 -43.49 -7.40 -20.75
C GLY A 301 -43.52 -8.93 -20.59
N GLU A 302 -43.61 -9.62 -21.72
CA GLU A 302 -43.58 -11.09 -21.83
C GLU A 302 -42.24 -11.62 -22.38
N GLU A 303 -41.33 -10.72 -22.79
CA GLU A 303 -39.97 -11.08 -23.20
C GLU A 303 -39.15 -11.65 -22.06
N ILE A 304 -38.20 -12.52 -22.44
CA ILE A 304 -37.28 -13.14 -21.50
C ILE A 304 -36.01 -12.31 -21.49
N SER A 305 -35.72 -11.67 -20.35
CA SER A 305 -34.52 -10.87 -20.13
C SER A 305 -33.73 -11.42 -18.95
N SER A 306 -32.41 -11.37 -19.03
CA SER A 306 -31.51 -11.54 -17.89
C SER A 306 -31.39 -10.20 -17.18
N VAL A 307 -31.56 -10.21 -15.86
CA VAL A 307 -31.38 -9.05 -14.99
C VAL A 307 -30.21 -9.34 -14.07
N ILE A 308 -29.16 -8.53 -14.17
CA ILE A 308 -27.95 -8.64 -13.36
C ILE A 308 -27.83 -7.37 -12.54
N VAL A 309 -27.86 -7.50 -11.22
CA VAL A 309 -27.70 -6.38 -10.30
C VAL A 309 -26.32 -6.43 -9.69
N GLN A 310 -25.54 -5.39 -9.91
CA GLN A 310 -24.25 -5.18 -9.30
C GLN A 310 -24.30 -4.00 -8.34
N PHE A 311 -23.54 -4.11 -7.26
CA PHE A 311 -23.35 -3.00 -6.34
C PHE A 311 -21.89 -2.82 -5.97
N LYS A 312 -21.52 -1.58 -5.70
CA LYS A 312 -20.27 -1.19 -5.08
C LYS A 312 -20.54 -0.86 -3.61
N SER A 313 -19.66 -1.32 -2.73
CA SER A 313 -19.81 -1.16 -1.28
C SER A 313 -18.57 -0.53 -0.66
N LYS A 314 -18.80 0.24 0.42
CA LYS A 314 -17.75 0.72 1.33
C LYS A 314 -17.07 -0.40 2.11
N ALA A 315 -17.76 -1.54 2.26
CA ALA A 315 -17.25 -2.71 2.95
C ALA A 315 -16.85 -3.81 1.98
N LYS A 316 -15.82 -4.58 2.34
CA LYS A 316 -15.35 -5.74 1.57
C LYS A 316 -15.44 -7.01 2.41
N LEU A 317 -15.96 -8.09 1.82
CA LEU A 317 -15.96 -9.40 2.43
C LEU A 317 -14.76 -10.19 1.91
N ASN A 318 -13.89 -10.66 2.81
CA ASN A 318 -12.61 -11.29 2.48
C ASN A 318 -12.51 -12.70 3.08
N VAL A 319 -11.66 -13.52 2.47
CA VAL A 319 -11.26 -14.84 3.02
C VAL A 319 -9.90 -14.69 3.68
N VAL A 320 -9.82 -14.94 4.98
CA VAL A 320 -8.61 -14.70 5.79
C VAL A 320 -7.53 -15.76 5.57
N ASN A 321 -7.92 -17.01 5.31
CA ASN A 321 -6.99 -18.14 5.19
C ASN A 321 -6.43 -18.40 3.77
N GLN A 322 -6.33 -17.34 2.94
CA GLN A 322 -5.58 -17.32 1.67
C GLN A 322 -6.07 -18.29 0.57
N PHE A 323 -7.37 -18.51 0.44
CA PHE A 323 -7.89 -19.18 -0.75
C PHE A 323 -7.89 -18.23 -1.96
N ASN A 324 -7.48 -18.75 -3.12
CA ASN A 324 -7.80 -18.10 -4.38
C ASN A 324 -9.33 -18.07 -4.56
N LYS A 325 -9.84 -17.12 -5.34
CA LYS A 325 -11.28 -17.09 -5.68
C LYS A 325 -11.74 -18.34 -6.42
N TYR A 326 -10.82 -19.08 -7.05
CA TYR A 326 -11.06 -20.39 -7.63
C TYR A 326 -10.45 -21.48 -6.74
N ILE A 327 -11.26 -22.47 -6.37
CA ILE A 327 -10.85 -23.63 -5.57
C ILE A 327 -11.30 -24.89 -6.30
N SER A 328 -10.40 -25.85 -6.51
CA SER A 328 -10.73 -27.17 -7.03
C SER A 328 -10.52 -28.20 -5.91
N VAL A 329 -11.57 -28.92 -5.52
CA VAL A 329 -11.51 -29.94 -4.46
C VAL A 329 -12.30 -31.20 -4.82
N PRO A 330 -11.87 -32.38 -4.35
CA PRO A 330 -12.67 -33.60 -4.48
C PRO A 330 -14.00 -33.53 -3.74
N LYS A 331 -14.96 -34.33 -4.21
CA LYS A 331 -16.23 -34.57 -3.51
C LYS A 331 -15.99 -34.96 -2.05
N ASN A 332 -16.84 -34.43 -1.16
CA ASN A 332 -16.87 -34.73 0.26
C ASN A 332 -15.56 -34.39 1.01
N ILE A 333 -14.77 -33.44 0.49
CA ILE A 333 -13.69 -32.78 1.21
C ILE A 333 -14.23 -31.45 1.74
N PRO A 334 -14.25 -31.21 3.08
CA PRO A 334 -14.72 -29.95 3.63
C PRO A 334 -13.72 -28.81 3.34
N ILE A 335 -14.21 -27.62 3.01
CA ILE A 335 -13.40 -26.40 2.87
C ILE A 335 -13.73 -25.48 4.03
N ASP A 336 -12.84 -25.43 5.02
CA ASP A 336 -12.98 -24.56 6.18
C ASP A 336 -12.47 -23.16 5.86
N MET A 337 -13.37 -22.17 5.95
CA MET A 337 -13.14 -20.78 5.56
C MET A 337 -13.36 -19.87 6.75
N LYS A 338 -12.41 -18.96 6.98
CA LYS A 338 -12.57 -17.82 7.89
C LYS A 338 -12.86 -16.59 7.03
N LEU A 339 -14.07 -16.08 7.12
CA LEU A 339 -14.50 -14.88 6.41
C LEU A 339 -14.39 -13.66 7.34
N SER A 340 -14.06 -12.50 6.77
CA SER A 340 -13.97 -11.24 7.51
C SER A 340 -14.60 -10.10 6.72
N ILE A 341 -15.40 -9.27 7.37
CA ILE A 341 -15.88 -8.02 6.80
C ILE A 341 -14.89 -6.91 7.17
N ASP A 342 -14.30 -6.28 6.16
CA ASP A 342 -13.53 -5.04 6.29
C ASP A 342 -14.44 -3.86 5.97
N ALA A 343 -14.82 -3.11 7.01
CA ALA A 343 -15.68 -1.94 6.90
C ALA A 343 -14.90 -0.60 7.00
N GLY A 344 -13.57 -0.65 7.00
CA GLY A 344 -12.72 0.52 7.24
C GLY A 344 -12.98 1.14 8.61
N ASN A 345 -13.41 2.41 8.64
CA ASN A 345 -13.76 3.13 9.87
C ASN A 345 -15.25 3.02 10.26
N ASN A 346 -16.05 2.28 9.49
CA ASN A 346 -17.47 2.12 9.79
C ASN A 346 -17.67 0.92 10.73
N GLU A 347 -18.57 1.06 11.72
CA GLU A 347 -18.92 -0.04 12.62
C GLU A 347 -19.79 -1.09 11.90
N ILE A 348 -19.58 -2.36 12.25
CA ILE A 348 -20.38 -3.47 11.77
C ILE A 348 -21.47 -3.74 12.82
N ASP A 349 -22.73 -3.84 12.40
CA ASP A 349 -23.83 -4.09 13.33
C ASP A 349 -23.71 -5.50 13.96
N ASP A 350 -23.89 -5.60 15.28
CA ASP A 350 -23.84 -6.87 16.04
C ASP A 350 -24.77 -7.96 15.49
N GLY A 351 -25.83 -7.58 14.75
CA GLY A 351 -26.76 -8.50 14.10
C GLY A 351 -26.38 -8.90 12.67
N THR A 352 -25.14 -8.65 12.24
CA THR A 352 -24.67 -8.99 10.88
C THR A 352 -24.54 -10.50 10.70
N PHE A 353 -25.01 -11.01 9.56
CA PHE A 353 -24.91 -12.43 9.18
C PHE A 353 -24.57 -12.58 7.71
N ILE A 354 -24.14 -13.77 7.29
CA ILE A 354 -23.87 -14.07 5.88
C ILE A 354 -24.90 -15.10 5.38
N VAL A 355 -25.49 -14.83 4.23
CA VAL A 355 -26.33 -15.78 3.49
C VAL A 355 -25.57 -16.26 2.27
N CYS A 356 -25.53 -17.57 2.08
CA CYS A 356 -24.96 -18.19 0.90
C CYS A 356 -26.08 -18.47 -0.13
N ASN A 357 -25.79 -18.33 -1.42
CA ASN A 357 -26.75 -18.65 -2.49
C ASN A 357 -27.14 -20.15 -2.56
N ASN A 358 -26.38 -21.03 -1.92
CA ASN A 358 -26.73 -22.44 -1.72
C ASN A 358 -27.75 -22.67 -0.56
N GLY A 359 -28.16 -21.61 0.15
CA GLY A 359 -29.13 -21.64 1.24
C GLY A 359 -28.53 -21.62 2.65
N ASP A 360 -27.22 -21.73 2.80
CA ASP A 360 -26.58 -21.72 4.13
C ASP A 360 -26.62 -20.33 4.78
N ILE A 361 -26.78 -20.30 6.10
CA ILE A 361 -26.73 -19.08 6.92
C ILE A 361 -25.56 -19.20 7.89
N ILE A 362 -24.67 -18.20 7.89
CA ILE A 362 -23.47 -18.16 8.71
C ILE A 362 -23.60 -17.02 9.71
N ASN A 363 -23.52 -17.37 10.99
CA ASN A 363 -23.60 -16.43 12.11
C ASN A 363 -22.21 -15.90 12.48
N PRO A 364 -22.13 -14.67 13.04
CA PRO A 364 -20.86 -14.09 13.46
C PRO A 364 -20.25 -14.86 14.63
N THR A 365 -18.93 -14.77 14.76
CA THR A 365 -18.19 -15.28 15.93
C THR A 365 -18.19 -14.25 17.07
N GLU A 366 -17.50 -14.55 18.18
CA GLU A 366 -17.26 -13.56 19.24
C GLU A 366 -16.33 -12.41 18.79
N GLU A 367 -15.53 -12.63 17.75
CA GLU A 367 -14.69 -11.62 17.12
C GLU A 367 -15.52 -10.82 16.11
N GLU A 368 -15.55 -9.49 16.26
CA GLU A 368 -16.35 -8.58 15.42
C GLU A 368 -16.01 -8.73 13.94
N GLY A 369 -17.04 -8.85 13.09
CA GLY A 369 -16.88 -8.95 11.64
C GLY A 369 -16.28 -10.28 11.15
N ILE A 370 -16.09 -11.27 12.01
CA ILE A 370 -15.50 -12.57 11.68
C ILE A 370 -16.56 -13.68 11.66
N PHE A 371 -16.43 -14.57 10.66
CA PHE A 371 -17.32 -15.71 10.44
C PHE A 371 -16.50 -16.96 10.12
N ASN A 372 -16.89 -18.10 10.69
CA ASN A 372 -16.31 -19.40 10.35
C ASN A 372 -17.36 -20.24 9.62
N TYR A 373 -16.98 -20.85 8.50
CA TYR A 373 -17.88 -21.66 7.69
C TYR A 373 -17.14 -22.84 7.05
N SER A 374 -17.78 -23.99 7.00
CA SER A 374 -17.26 -25.20 6.35
C SER A 374 -18.14 -25.55 5.17
N PHE A 375 -17.62 -25.39 3.96
CA PHE A 375 -18.33 -25.78 2.75
C PHE A 375 -18.09 -27.26 2.45
N LEU A 376 -19.14 -28.01 2.09
CA LEU A 376 -19.03 -29.41 1.70
C LEU A 376 -19.67 -29.66 0.34
N GLY A 377 -18.83 -29.78 -0.70
CA GLY A 377 -19.26 -30.14 -2.05
C GLY A 377 -19.66 -31.60 -2.15
N LYS A 378 -20.90 -31.87 -2.60
CA LYS A 378 -21.46 -33.22 -2.72
C LYS A 378 -21.59 -33.69 -4.18
N GLU A 379 -21.86 -32.77 -5.08
CA GLU A 379 -22.07 -33.03 -6.50
C GLU A 379 -20.92 -32.44 -7.30
N GLU A 380 -20.53 -33.15 -8.36
CA GLU A 380 -19.48 -32.76 -9.29
C GLU A 380 -19.88 -31.49 -10.06
N GLY A 381 -18.89 -30.71 -10.43
CA GLY A 381 -19.06 -29.54 -11.29
C GLY A 381 -18.63 -28.24 -10.62
N GLU A 382 -18.60 -27.20 -11.43
CA GLU A 382 -18.26 -25.86 -11.00
C GLU A 382 -19.45 -25.16 -10.35
N ASN A 383 -19.23 -24.69 -9.12
CA ASN A 383 -20.24 -24.01 -8.33
C ASN A 383 -19.78 -22.58 -8.03
N VAL A 384 -20.57 -21.60 -8.48
CA VAL A 384 -20.38 -20.20 -8.06
C VAL A 384 -21.10 -20.01 -6.72
N ILE A 385 -20.34 -19.93 -5.63
CA ILE A 385 -20.87 -19.68 -4.30
C ILE A 385 -20.73 -18.19 -3.98
N ARG A 386 -21.86 -17.54 -3.74
CA ARG A 386 -21.93 -16.13 -3.32
C ARG A 386 -22.25 -16.04 -1.84
N TYR A 387 -21.37 -15.40 -1.10
CA TYR A 387 -21.50 -15.06 0.31
C TYR A 387 -21.96 -13.61 0.42
N ILE A 388 -23.19 -13.41 0.88
CA ILE A 388 -23.82 -12.09 0.96
C ILE A 388 -23.92 -11.72 2.43
N ALA A 389 -23.04 -10.80 2.88
CA ALA A 389 -23.12 -10.23 4.22
C ALA A 389 -24.30 -9.25 4.28
N LYS A 390 -25.10 -9.36 5.33
CA LYS A 390 -26.33 -8.58 5.54
C LYS A 390 -26.42 -8.04 6.96
N ASP A 391 -26.96 -6.84 7.07
CA ASP A 391 -27.32 -6.25 8.38
C ASP A 391 -28.58 -6.92 8.96
N LYS A 392 -28.91 -6.57 10.22
CA LYS A 392 -30.12 -7.06 10.91
C LYS A 392 -31.45 -6.72 10.21
N SER A 393 -31.46 -5.74 9.31
CA SER A 393 -32.61 -5.35 8.49
C SER A 393 -32.62 -6.05 7.13
N ASN A 394 -31.77 -7.06 6.95
CA ASN A 394 -31.58 -7.82 5.71
C ASN A 394 -31.01 -6.96 4.56
N GLY A 395 -30.43 -5.80 4.87
CA GLY A 395 -29.75 -4.92 3.92
C GLY A 395 -28.37 -5.47 3.55
N ILE A 396 -28.07 -5.54 2.25
CA ILE A 396 -26.79 -6.07 1.78
C ILE A 396 -25.65 -5.11 2.14
N ILE A 397 -24.62 -5.64 2.82
CA ILE A 397 -23.40 -4.92 3.23
C ILE A 397 -22.27 -5.16 2.24
N ALA A 398 -21.90 -6.41 2.02
CA ALA A 398 -20.76 -6.79 1.19
C ALA A 398 -21.02 -8.17 0.55
N VAL A 399 -20.38 -8.44 -0.58
CA VAL A 399 -20.46 -9.74 -1.26
C VAL A 399 -19.07 -10.25 -1.53
N LEU A 400 -18.90 -11.55 -1.33
CA LEU A 400 -17.76 -12.32 -1.79
C LEU A 400 -18.28 -13.42 -2.71
N GLU A 401 -17.66 -13.56 -3.88
CA GLU A 401 -17.93 -14.64 -4.80
C GLU A 401 -16.71 -15.56 -4.90
N MET A 402 -16.95 -16.85 -4.79
CA MET A 402 -15.96 -17.90 -5.00
C MET A 402 -16.47 -18.92 -6.00
N ILE A 403 -15.55 -19.42 -6.83
CA ILE A 403 -15.78 -20.49 -7.79
C ILE A 403 -15.18 -21.74 -7.17
N ILE A 404 -16.03 -22.71 -6.86
CA ILE A 404 -15.63 -23.98 -6.24
C ILE A 404 -15.94 -25.10 -7.23
N ASN A 405 -14.89 -25.63 -7.86
CA ASN A 405 -14.98 -26.80 -8.71
C ASN A 405 -14.91 -28.08 -7.87
N ILE A 406 -15.99 -28.84 -7.86
CA ILE A 406 -16.05 -30.15 -7.22
C ILE A 406 -15.71 -31.20 -8.26
N ASN A 407 -14.57 -31.85 -8.07
CA ASN A 407 -14.04 -32.84 -9.01
C ASN A 407 -14.17 -34.27 -8.45
N ASP A 408 -13.89 -35.23 -9.32
CA ASP A 408 -13.83 -36.66 -9.06
C ASP A 408 -12.41 -37.14 -8.69
N TYR A 409 -11.50 -36.23 -8.34
CA TYR A 409 -10.13 -36.59 -8.04
C TYR A 409 -10.05 -37.55 -6.85
N PRO A 410 -9.01 -38.41 -6.81
CA PRO A 410 -8.79 -39.32 -5.69
C PRO A 410 -8.70 -38.54 -4.37
N ALA A 411 -9.53 -38.89 -3.39
CA ALA A 411 -9.72 -38.06 -2.19
C ALA A 411 -8.72 -38.45 -1.08
N PHE A 412 -7.82 -37.53 -0.72
CA PHE A 412 -6.86 -37.69 0.38
C PHE A 412 -7.31 -36.94 1.63
N TYR A 413 -6.89 -37.43 2.80
CA TYR A 413 -7.25 -36.84 4.10
C TYR A 413 -6.09 -36.93 5.08
N TYR A 414 -6.03 -36.00 6.03
CA TYR A 414 -5.14 -36.14 7.17
C TYR A 414 -5.56 -37.31 8.06
N LYS A 415 -4.57 -38.10 8.43
CA LYS A 415 -4.72 -39.19 9.38
C LYS A 415 -4.34 -38.71 10.78
N ASN A 416 -5.14 -39.07 11.78
CA ASN A 416 -4.86 -38.79 13.19
C ASN A 416 -4.54 -37.31 13.48
N ILE A 417 -5.39 -36.39 13.01
CA ILE A 417 -5.25 -34.96 13.25
C ILE A 417 -5.09 -34.72 14.76
N LYS A 418 -4.00 -34.06 15.15
CA LYS A 418 -3.81 -33.55 16.51
C LYS A 418 -4.44 -32.16 16.62
N GLU A 419 -5.15 -31.92 17.72
CA GLU A 419 -5.70 -30.60 18.06
C GLU A 419 -4.72 -29.77 18.91
N GLU A 420 -3.88 -30.45 19.72
CA GLU A 420 -2.88 -29.81 20.58
C GLU A 420 -1.52 -30.53 20.50
N ILE A 421 -0.43 -29.78 20.68
CA ILE A 421 0.94 -30.30 20.76
C ILE A 421 1.76 -29.49 21.77
N THR A 422 2.77 -30.09 22.42
CA THR A 422 3.65 -29.35 23.33
C THR A 422 4.76 -28.62 22.56
N GLU A 423 5.17 -27.42 23.01
CA GLU A 423 6.36 -26.76 22.46
C GLU A 423 7.62 -27.68 22.53
N ASP A 424 8.47 -27.59 21.51
CA ASP A 424 9.65 -28.45 21.24
C ASP A 424 9.39 -29.90 20.82
N GLU A 425 8.13 -30.36 20.73
CA GLU A 425 7.82 -31.66 20.13
C GLU A 425 7.93 -31.60 18.59
N SER A 426 8.12 -32.77 17.97
CA SER A 426 7.95 -32.91 16.52
C SER A 426 6.50 -33.27 16.20
N LEU A 427 5.92 -32.62 15.20
CA LEU A 427 4.67 -33.04 14.58
C LEU A 427 4.97 -33.87 13.33
N ARG A 428 4.41 -35.08 13.29
CA ARG A 428 4.34 -35.90 12.08
C ARG A 428 2.93 -35.80 11.50
N ILE A 429 2.83 -35.26 10.30
CA ILE A 429 1.60 -35.23 9.52
C ILE A 429 1.59 -36.45 8.62
N GLU A 430 0.47 -37.18 8.63
CA GLU A 430 0.23 -38.29 7.72
C GLU A 430 -1.03 -38.00 6.91
N ILE A 431 -0.98 -38.33 5.63
CA ILE A 431 -2.05 -38.12 4.66
C ILE A 431 -2.25 -39.44 3.94
N GLU A 432 -3.50 -39.91 3.88
CA GLU A 432 -3.86 -41.18 3.23
C GLU A 432 -4.99 -40.98 2.23
N LEU A 433 -4.96 -41.81 1.18
CA LEU A 433 -6.06 -41.93 0.23
C LEU A 433 -7.25 -42.62 0.90
N LYS A 434 -8.45 -42.06 0.79
CA LYS A 434 -9.67 -42.56 1.45
C LYS A 434 -10.31 -43.75 0.75
N ASP A 435 -10.11 -43.87 -0.55
CA ASP A 435 -10.71 -44.92 -1.37
C ASP A 435 -9.63 -45.84 -1.97
N ASN A 436 -10.07 -46.79 -2.78
CA ASN A 436 -9.19 -47.77 -3.42
C ASN A 436 -8.69 -47.31 -4.80
N THR A 437 -8.82 -46.03 -5.14
CA THR A 437 -8.40 -45.51 -6.44
C THR A 437 -6.90 -45.74 -6.61
N LYS A 438 -6.51 -46.22 -7.78
CA LYS A 438 -5.10 -46.43 -8.08
C LYS A 438 -4.46 -45.11 -8.51
N VAL A 439 -3.37 -44.76 -7.84
CA VAL A 439 -2.67 -43.50 -8.02
C VAL A 439 -1.17 -43.72 -8.17
N SER A 440 -0.52 -42.91 -9.02
CA SER A 440 0.92 -42.93 -9.26
C SER A 440 1.52 -41.54 -9.18
N ASN A 441 2.86 -41.47 -9.06
CA ASN A 441 3.64 -40.21 -8.98
C ASN A 441 3.12 -39.24 -7.90
N ILE A 442 2.61 -39.79 -6.80
CA ILE A 442 2.06 -38.98 -5.71
C ILE A 442 3.20 -38.19 -5.06
N SER A 443 3.01 -36.88 -4.93
CA SER A 443 3.95 -35.98 -4.26
C SER A 443 3.21 -34.76 -3.70
N GLY A 444 3.93 -33.86 -3.03
CA GLY A 444 3.35 -32.63 -2.54
C GLY A 444 4.23 -31.90 -1.53
N GLU A 445 3.65 -30.93 -0.85
CA GLU A 445 4.28 -30.18 0.23
C GLU A 445 3.28 -29.83 1.33
N VAL A 446 3.71 -29.82 2.59
CA VAL A 446 2.99 -29.20 3.69
C VAL A 446 3.47 -27.76 3.84
N ILE A 447 2.52 -26.84 3.88
CA ILE A 447 2.73 -25.44 4.19
C ILE A 447 2.38 -25.24 5.66
N VAL A 448 3.37 -24.79 6.46
CA VAL A 448 3.24 -24.60 7.91
C VAL A 448 3.48 -23.14 8.25
N ASN A 449 2.57 -22.53 8.99
CA ASN A 449 2.68 -21.18 9.52
C ASN A 449 2.86 -21.23 11.05
N GLN A 450 4.02 -20.79 11.54
CA GLN A 450 4.35 -20.68 12.97
C GLN A 450 4.90 -19.29 13.25
N GLY A 451 4.30 -18.56 14.20
CA GLY A 451 4.77 -17.23 14.60
C GLY A 451 4.90 -16.22 13.45
N GLY A 452 4.00 -16.30 12.47
CA GLY A 452 3.98 -15.44 11.28
C GLY A 452 5.01 -15.81 10.19
N LYS A 453 5.77 -16.89 10.36
CA LYS A 453 6.67 -17.43 9.32
C LYS A 453 6.01 -18.62 8.63
N THR A 454 6.07 -18.62 7.30
CA THR A 454 5.60 -19.74 6.48
C THR A 454 6.78 -20.60 6.03
N GLU A 455 6.72 -21.90 6.31
CA GLU A 455 7.68 -22.91 5.89
C GLU A 455 7.00 -23.91 4.95
N LYS A 456 7.74 -24.39 3.93
CA LYS A 456 7.28 -25.39 2.96
C LYS A 456 8.09 -26.66 3.14
N ILE A 457 7.41 -27.78 3.39
CA ILE A 457 8.03 -29.05 3.76
C ILE A 457 7.58 -30.10 2.75
N PRO A 458 8.48 -30.69 1.95
CA PRO A 458 8.10 -31.69 0.96
C PRO A 458 7.50 -32.93 1.62
N LEU A 459 6.46 -33.50 1.01
CA LEU A 459 5.86 -34.76 1.44
C LEU A 459 6.71 -35.93 0.94
N GLU A 460 7.02 -36.85 1.86
CA GLU A 460 7.63 -38.14 1.55
C GLU A 460 6.54 -39.19 1.34
N ALA A 461 6.72 -40.06 0.34
CA ALA A 461 5.77 -41.11 0.00
C ALA A 461 6.25 -42.47 0.51
N ASN A 462 5.36 -43.21 1.19
CA ASN A 462 5.55 -44.61 1.52
C ASN A 462 4.27 -45.40 1.18
N GLY A 463 4.25 -45.99 -0.01
CA GLY A 463 3.03 -46.58 -0.57
C GLY A 463 1.97 -45.51 -0.85
N ASN A 464 0.75 -45.72 -0.33
CA ASN A 464 -0.37 -44.77 -0.49
C ASN A 464 -0.46 -43.73 0.63
N ILE A 465 0.56 -43.67 1.51
CA ILE A 465 0.63 -42.71 2.60
C ILE A 465 1.70 -41.67 2.27
N LEU A 466 1.33 -40.40 2.32
CA LEU A 466 2.24 -39.27 2.31
C LEU A 466 2.48 -38.82 3.75
N PHE A 467 3.69 -38.42 4.09
CA PHE A 467 3.97 -37.86 5.40
C PHE A 467 5.01 -36.76 5.35
N ALA A 468 4.98 -35.88 6.35
CA ALA A 468 6.01 -34.89 6.61
C ALA A 468 6.19 -34.77 8.13
N GLU A 469 7.40 -34.45 8.56
CA GLU A 469 7.71 -34.22 9.97
C GLU A 469 8.44 -32.90 10.15
N PHE A 470 8.07 -32.14 11.18
CA PHE A 470 8.71 -30.88 11.51
C PHE A 470 8.67 -30.59 13.00
N LYS A 471 9.59 -29.74 13.46
CA LYS A 471 9.67 -29.31 14.86
C LYS A 471 8.81 -28.08 15.10
N ILE A 472 8.18 -28.03 16.26
CA ILE A 472 7.46 -26.85 16.73
C ILE A 472 8.48 -25.83 17.25
N ASN A 473 8.48 -24.64 16.66
CA ASN A 473 9.36 -23.54 17.01
C ASN A 473 8.54 -22.38 17.58
N GLY A 474 8.56 -22.22 18.90
CA GLY A 474 7.91 -21.11 19.60
C GLY A 474 6.60 -21.50 20.29
N THR A 475 5.84 -20.49 20.67
CA THR A 475 4.65 -20.60 21.54
C THR A 475 3.34 -20.25 20.85
N ASP A 476 3.42 -19.86 19.57
CA ASP A 476 2.27 -19.44 18.80
C ASP A 476 1.54 -20.67 18.23
N ASP A 477 0.22 -20.60 18.18
CA ASP A 477 -0.59 -21.63 17.52
C ASP A 477 -0.18 -21.80 16.06
N ILE A 478 -0.21 -23.05 15.61
CA ILE A 478 0.29 -23.45 14.30
C ILE A 478 -0.89 -23.62 13.36
N LYS A 479 -0.74 -23.13 12.13
CA LYS A 479 -1.66 -23.44 11.03
C LYS A 479 -0.91 -24.20 9.97
N TYR A 480 -1.47 -25.30 9.49
CA TYR A 480 -0.85 -26.02 8.38
C TYR A 480 -1.90 -26.56 7.40
N TYR A 481 -1.49 -26.70 6.15
CA TYR A 481 -2.23 -27.44 5.14
C TYR A 481 -1.27 -28.13 4.17
N ALA A 482 -1.74 -29.13 3.43
CA ALA A 482 -0.93 -29.87 2.48
C ALA A 482 -1.43 -29.68 1.04
N ASN A 483 -0.51 -29.39 0.12
CA ASN A 483 -0.78 -29.45 -1.31
C ASN A 483 -0.37 -30.82 -1.82
N ILE A 484 -1.31 -31.54 -2.41
CA ILE A 484 -1.08 -32.87 -2.98
C ILE A 484 -1.21 -32.84 -4.49
N ARG A 485 -0.43 -33.69 -5.16
CA ARG A 485 -0.50 -33.89 -6.61
C ARG A 485 -0.15 -35.31 -6.98
N GLY A 486 -0.67 -35.77 -8.10
CA GLY A 486 -0.40 -37.12 -8.60
C GLY A 486 -1.11 -37.39 -9.91
N LYS A 487 -1.16 -38.67 -10.27
CA LYS A 487 -1.85 -39.16 -11.45
C LYS A 487 -2.84 -40.25 -11.05
N ASN A 488 -4.10 -40.11 -11.48
CA ASN A 488 -5.09 -41.17 -11.38
C ASN A 488 -4.78 -42.23 -12.46
N GLU A 489 -4.57 -43.48 -12.07
CA GLU A 489 -4.23 -44.56 -13.01
C GLU A 489 -5.44 -45.06 -13.82
N GLU A 490 -6.66 -44.81 -13.35
CA GLU A 490 -7.88 -45.34 -13.97
C GLU A 490 -8.29 -44.53 -15.19
N ASN A 491 -8.23 -43.20 -15.10
CA ASN A 491 -8.56 -42.28 -16.19
C ASN A 491 -7.34 -41.55 -16.78
N THR A 492 -6.14 -41.78 -16.22
CA THR A 492 -4.86 -41.17 -16.63
C THR A 492 -4.73 -39.66 -16.39
N GLU A 493 -5.69 -39.04 -15.71
CA GLU A 493 -5.69 -37.61 -15.43
C GLU A 493 -4.68 -37.24 -14.34
N LEU A 494 -4.12 -36.04 -14.46
CA LEU A 494 -3.29 -35.43 -13.43
C LEU A 494 -4.20 -34.67 -12.46
N PHE A 495 -3.94 -34.80 -11.17
CA PHE A 495 -4.63 -34.02 -10.15
C PHE A 495 -3.64 -33.23 -9.31
N ALA A 496 -4.05 -32.05 -8.86
CA ALA A 496 -3.36 -31.26 -7.86
C ALA A 496 -4.37 -30.40 -7.09
N TYR A 497 -4.38 -30.49 -5.76
CA TYR A 497 -5.28 -29.71 -4.93
C TYR A 497 -4.78 -29.58 -3.47
N PRO A 498 -5.18 -28.52 -2.75
CA PRO A 498 -4.89 -28.36 -1.32
C PRO A 498 -5.85 -29.20 -0.47
N LEU A 499 -5.34 -29.77 0.63
CA LEU A 499 -6.14 -30.31 1.72
C LEU A 499 -6.59 -29.20 2.69
N PRO A 500 -7.61 -29.46 3.52
CA PRO A 500 -8.14 -28.46 4.45
C PRO A 500 -7.07 -27.94 5.42
N MET A 501 -7.23 -26.71 5.91
CA MET A 501 -6.30 -26.14 6.88
C MET A 501 -6.60 -26.67 8.28
N ILE A 502 -5.56 -27.13 8.98
CA ILE A 502 -5.63 -27.53 10.38
C ILE A 502 -5.05 -26.41 11.25
N ASN A 503 -5.77 -26.06 12.31
CA ASN A 503 -5.26 -25.25 13.41
C ASN A 503 -4.83 -26.18 14.54
N LEU A 504 -3.57 -26.08 14.95
CA LEU A 504 -2.98 -26.89 16.01
C LEU A 504 -2.55 -25.96 17.14
N LYS A 505 -3.12 -26.18 18.31
CA LYS A 505 -2.83 -25.36 19.49
C LYS A 505 -1.52 -25.79 20.14
N VAL A 506 -0.66 -24.84 20.49
CA VAL A 506 0.63 -25.13 21.14
C VAL A 506 0.50 -24.98 22.65
N ASN A 507 0.64 -26.10 23.35
CA ASN A 507 0.72 -26.15 24.81
C ASN A 507 2.15 -25.80 25.25
N ASN A 508 2.26 -24.68 25.95
CA ASN A 508 3.56 -24.15 26.34
C ASN A 508 4.02 -24.71 27.70
N LYS A 509 5.34 -24.85 27.89
CA LYS A 509 5.92 -25.27 29.17
C LYS A 509 6.04 -24.07 30.13
N GLU A 510 5.94 -24.34 31.43
CA GLU A 510 6.17 -23.33 32.46
C GLU A 510 7.64 -22.88 32.43
N ARG A 511 7.86 -21.58 32.22
CA ARG A 511 9.21 -20.98 32.24
C ARG A 511 9.19 -19.52 32.67
N ILE A 512 10.24 -19.07 33.34
CA ILE A 512 10.40 -17.68 33.79
C ILE A 512 11.56 -17.07 33.03
N ILE A 513 11.27 -16.11 32.14
CA ILE A 513 12.31 -15.42 31.37
C ILE A 513 12.51 -14.02 31.94
N LEU A 514 13.66 -13.86 32.59
CA LEU A 514 14.11 -12.62 33.20
C LEU A 514 15.04 -11.86 32.25
N SER A 515 14.96 -10.53 32.27
CA SER A 515 16.00 -9.64 31.77
C SER A 515 16.39 -8.61 32.82
N ILE A 516 17.61 -8.06 32.68
CA ILE A 516 18.03 -6.87 33.42
C ILE A 516 17.44 -5.65 32.69
N LEU A 517 16.96 -4.65 33.43
CA LEU A 517 16.58 -3.38 32.81
C LEU A 517 17.84 -2.58 32.48
N ASP A 518 17.79 -1.84 31.38
CA ASP A 518 18.80 -0.80 31.13
C ASP A 518 18.49 0.49 31.94
N ASN A 519 19.42 1.44 31.93
CA ASN A 519 19.24 2.68 32.70
C ASN A 519 18.04 3.51 32.24
N ASP A 520 17.74 3.51 30.94
CA ASP A 520 16.66 4.33 30.37
C ASP A 520 15.30 3.71 30.74
N GLU A 521 15.21 2.39 30.73
CA GLU A 521 14.04 1.63 31.22
C GLU A 521 13.80 1.83 32.71
N ILE A 522 14.86 1.89 33.53
CA ILE A 522 14.72 2.18 34.98
C ILE A 522 14.19 3.60 35.19
N VAL A 523 14.75 4.62 34.52
CA VAL A 523 14.30 6.00 34.64
C VAL A 523 12.82 6.13 34.26
N LYS A 524 12.43 5.50 33.14
CA LYS A 524 11.03 5.50 32.70
C LYS A 524 10.11 4.82 33.72
N ALA A 525 10.54 3.70 34.30
CA ALA A 525 9.77 3.00 35.32
C ALA A 525 9.65 3.80 36.65
N GLU A 526 10.66 4.59 37.01
CA GLU A 526 10.60 5.53 38.14
C GLU A 526 9.59 6.66 37.88
N GLU A 527 9.61 7.26 36.69
CA GLU A 527 8.67 8.31 36.28
C GLU A 527 7.21 7.81 36.28
N GLU A 528 7.00 6.57 35.83
CA GLU A 528 5.69 5.90 35.83
C GLU A 528 5.28 5.35 37.20
N LYS A 529 6.09 5.56 38.26
CA LYS A 529 5.89 5.05 39.63
C LYS A 529 5.71 3.51 39.69
N LYS A 530 6.33 2.77 38.78
CA LYS A 530 6.31 1.30 38.74
C LYS A 530 7.35 0.66 39.66
N LEU A 531 8.24 1.46 40.25
CA LEU A 531 9.29 1.02 41.16
C LEU A 531 8.99 1.43 42.61
N ASN A 532 9.04 0.46 43.52
CA ASN A 532 8.66 0.64 44.93
C ASN A 532 9.86 0.90 45.86
N LYS A 533 11.10 0.87 45.36
CA LYS A 533 12.34 1.08 46.14
C LYS A 533 13.36 1.88 45.34
N ASN A 534 14.35 2.48 46.02
CA ASN A 534 15.54 3.06 45.40
C ASN A 534 16.33 1.95 44.67
N VAL A 535 16.05 1.75 43.38
CA VAL A 535 16.73 0.76 42.53
C VAL A 535 18.08 1.33 42.09
N ILE A 536 19.12 0.50 42.17
CA ILE A 536 20.45 0.88 41.74
C ILE A 536 20.55 0.63 40.23
N SER A 537 20.46 1.69 39.44
CA SER A 537 20.61 1.66 37.97
C SER A 537 22.06 1.74 37.55
N ASP A 538 22.85 2.63 38.17
CA ASP A 538 24.24 2.80 37.80
C ASP A 538 25.09 3.29 38.98
N SER A 539 26.31 2.76 39.07
CA SER A 539 27.34 3.03 40.10
C SER A 539 27.12 2.33 41.46
N GLY A 540 27.87 1.23 41.63
CA GLY A 540 28.63 0.94 42.85
C GLY A 540 27.85 0.32 44.02
N ILE A 541 27.46 -0.95 43.88
CA ILE A 541 27.00 -1.73 45.03
C ILE A 541 28.17 -1.87 46.01
N ILE A 542 27.92 -1.68 47.30
CA ILE A 542 28.95 -1.87 48.33
C ILE A 542 28.89 -3.33 48.78
N VAL A 543 30.05 -3.99 48.81
CA VAL A 543 30.18 -5.36 49.35
C VAL A 543 29.53 -5.47 50.74
N GLY A 544 28.68 -6.47 50.92
CA GLY A 544 28.00 -6.77 52.18
C GLY A 544 26.83 -5.84 52.51
N LYS A 545 26.40 -4.98 51.57
CA LYS A 545 25.21 -4.13 51.74
C LYS A 545 24.08 -4.55 50.81
N GLU A 546 22.86 -4.37 51.30
CA GLU A 546 21.65 -4.53 50.50
C GLU A 546 21.65 -3.58 49.30
N ALA A 547 21.35 -4.15 48.14
CA ALA A 547 21.17 -3.43 46.89
C ALA A 547 19.83 -3.87 46.29
N ASN A 548 18.95 -2.91 46.01
CA ASN A 548 17.73 -3.20 45.26
C ASN A 548 18.04 -3.13 43.78
N ILE A 549 17.68 -4.17 43.06
CA ILE A 549 17.81 -4.28 41.61
C ILE A 549 16.41 -4.45 41.00
N ALA A 550 16.24 -3.99 39.77
CA ALA A 550 15.06 -4.26 38.97
C ALA A 550 15.36 -5.37 37.98
N LEU A 551 14.44 -6.33 37.89
CA LEU A 551 14.41 -7.36 36.84
C LEU A 551 13.09 -7.21 36.09
N ASN A 552 13.08 -7.56 34.82
CA ASN A 552 11.87 -7.60 34.02
C ASN A 552 11.48 -9.05 33.74
N ILE A 553 10.28 -9.44 34.11
CA ILE A 553 9.67 -10.70 33.70
C ILE A 553 9.07 -10.46 32.32
N LEU A 554 9.71 -11.03 31.30
CA LEU A 554 9.30 -10.82 29.92
C LEU A 554 7.95 -11.46 29.63
N ASP A 555 7.20 -10.87 28.68
CA ASP A 555 5.85 -11.31 28.30
C ASP A 555 5.81 -12.77 27.85
N LYS A 556 6.91 -13.28 27.29
CA LYS A 556 7.11 -14.69 26.90
C LYS A 556 7.28 -15.70 28.05
N SER A 557 7.28 -15.26 29.31
CA SER A 557 7.28 -16.15 30.49
C SER A 557 5.93 -16.87 30.64
N ILE A 558 5.85 -18.03 31.28
CA ILE A 558 4.60 -18.76 31.50
C ILE A 558 4.62 -19.30 32.92
N ILE A 559 3.74 -18.75 33.76
CA ILE A 559 3.80 -18.88 35.21
C ILE A 559 2.38 -19.22 35.71
N ASN A 560 2.08 -20.51 35.85
CA ASN A 560 0.74 -20.94 36.24
C ASN A 560 0.55 -21.10 37.75
N LYS A 561 1.63 -20.94 38.54
CA LYS A 561 1.62 -21.05 40.00
C LYS A 561 2.64 -20.10 40.62
N ASN A 562 2.38 -19.72 41.87
CA ASN A 562 3.32 -18.90 42.65
C ASN A 562 4.65 -19.64 42.80
N THR A 563 5.76 -18.96 42.52
CA THR A 563 7.09 -19.55 42.43
C THR A 563 8.12 -18.67 43.12
N ASN A 564 8.99 -19.27 43.94
CA ASN A 564 10.10 -18.54 44.54
C ASN A 564 11.36 -18.74 43.68
N VAL A 565 11.97 -17.63 43.30
CA VAL A 565 13.21 -17.59 42.52
C VAL A 565 14.36 -17.21 43.44
N LEU A 566 15.36 -18.09 43.53
CA LEU A 566 16.58 -17.92 44.29
C LEU A 566 17.67 -17.32 43.39
N ILE A 567 18.41 -16.34 43.89
CA ILE A 567 19.49 -15.65 43.18
C ILE A 567 20.83 -16.06 43.77
N PHE A 568 21.75 -16.49 42.92
CA PHE A 568 23.11 -16.91 43.27
C PHE A 568 24.15 -16.04 42.57
N ASP A 569 25.33 -15.97 43.16
CA ASP A 569 26.54 -15.48 42.49
C ASP A 569 27.23 -16.62 41.70
N LYS A 570 28.32 -16.29 41.01
CA LYS A 570 29.13 -17.26 40.24
C LYS A 570 29.76 -18.38 41.07
N ASP A 571 29.90 -18.18 42.39
CA ASP A 571 30.46 -19.16 43.31
C ASP A 571 29.35 -20.06 43.89
N ASN A 572 28.11 -19.97 43.37
CA ASN A 572 26.91 -20.65 43.85
C ASN A 572 26.50 -20.25 45.28
N GLU A 573 26.93 -19.07 45.78
CA GLU A 573 26.43 -18.53 47.05
C GLU A 573 25.13 -17.76 46.81
N GLN A 574 24.10 -18.04 47.62
CA GLN A 574 22.81 -17.35 47.49
C GLN A 574 22.96 -15.90 47.96
N ILE A 575 22.66 -14.94 47.08
CA ILE A 575 22.76 -13.50 47.35
C ILE A 575 21.39 -12.81 47.43
N GLY A 576 20.30 -13.50 47.09
CA GLY A 576 18.94 -12.95 47.19
C GLY A 576 17.86 -13.97 46.83
N SER A 577 16.60 -13.54 46.88
CA SER A 577 15.43 -14.29 46.40
C SER A 577 14.24 -13.37 46.18
N PHE A 578 13.28 -13.78 45.37
CA PHE A 578 12.01 -13.08 45.19
C PHE A 578 10.90 -14.06 44.79
N ASN A 579 9.66 -13.70 45.14
CA ASN A 579 8.48 -14.46 44.75
C ASN A 579 7.88 -13.88 43.47
N ILE A 580 7.38 -14.75 42.61
CA ILE A 580 6.58 -14.39 41.44
C ILE A 580 5.21 -15.05 41.60
N SER A 581 4.15 -14.27 41.44
CA SER A 581 2.77 -14.72 41.48
C SER A 581 2.35 -15.35 40.16
N LYS A 582 1.28 -16.15 40.17
CA LYS A 582 0.64 -16.64 38.93
C LYS A 582 0.37 -15.47 37.98
N GLU A 583 0.72 -15.65 36.71
CA GLU A 583 0.53 -14.66 35.62
C GLU A 583 1.26 -13.32 35.83
N GLU A 584 2.17 -13.18 36.80
CA GLU A 584 2.88 -11.92 37.05
C GLU A 584 3.87 -11.61 35.91
N LYS A 585 3.84 -10.36 35.44
CA LYS A 585 4.62 -9.83 34.31
C LYS A 585 5.20 -8.46 34.63
N GLY A 586 6.24 -8.09 33.89
CA GLY A 586 6.82 -6.77 33.95
C GLY A 586 7.87 -6.62 35.04
N ILE A 587 8.04 -5.38 35.48
CA ILE A 587 9.17 -4.99 36.31
C ILE A 587 8.93 -5.40 37.76
N ILE A 588 9.87 -6.16 38.30
CA ILE A 588 9.93 -6.53 39.70
C ILE A 588 11.16 -5.94 40.35
N THR A 589 11.04 -5.59 41.63
CA THR A 589 12.18 -5.14 42.43
C THR A 589 12.56 -6.21 43.43
N THR A 590 13.82 -6.63 43.40
CA THR A 590 14.37 -7.59 44.36
C THR A 590 15.60 -7.03 45.06
N THR A 591 15.93 -7.59 46.22
CA THR A 591 17.07 -7.17 47.03
C THR A 591 18.14 -8.25 46.98
N ILE A 592 19.37 -7.84 46.68
CA ILE A 592 20.56 -8.70 46.71
C ILE A 592 21.58 -8.19 47.73
N ILE A 593 22.39 -9.08 48.28
CA ILE A 593 23.51 -8.77 49.18
C ILE A 593 24.78 -9.42 48.62
N PRO A 594 25.52 -8.72 47.73
CA PRO A 594 26.77 -9.25 47.20
C PRO A 594 27.84 -9.35 48.28
N ASN A 595 28.48 -10.51 48.39
CA ASN A 595 29.50 -10.86 49.39
C ASN A 595 30.94 -10.46 48.97
N LYS A 596 31.19 -10.18 47.69
CA LYS A 596 32.53 -10.02 47.11
C LYS A 596 32.58 -8.89 46.09
N LYS A 597 33.78 -8.36 45.85
CA LYS A 597 34.05 -7.32 44.85
C LYS A 597 34.00 -7.94 43.45
N GLU A 598 33.19 -7.37 42.57
CA GLU A 598 32.99 -7.88 41.21
C GLU A 598 32.68 -6.75 40.24
N LYS A 599 33.17 -6.86 39.01
CA LYS A 599 32.77 -5.98 37.91
C LYS A 599 31.78 -6.71 37.04
N ASN A 600 30.70 -6.04 36.65
CA ASN A 600 29.61 -6.63 35.87
C ASN A 600 29.06 -7.90 36.54
N LEU A 601 28.50 -7.75 37.74
CA LEU A 601 27.94 -8.84 38.53
C LEU A 601 27.07 -9.76 37.65
N GLU A 602 27.36 -11.05 37.67
CA GLU A 602 26.56 -12.07 36.96
C GLU A 602 25.66 -12.76 37.97
N LEU A 603 24.35 -12.75 37.69
CA LEU A 603 23.32 -13.33 38.54
C LEU A 603 22.92 -14.68 37.97
N PHE A 604 22.83 -15.70 38.82
CA PHE A 604 22.35 -17.03 38.45
C PHE A 604 21.04 -17.32 39.16
N PHE A 605 20.09 -18.00 38.51
CA PHE A 605 18.75 -18.20 39.05
C PHE A 605 18.39 -19.68 39.15
N LYS A 606 17.65 -20.04 40.20
CA LYS A 606 17.01 -21.35 40.35
C LYS A 606 15.62 -21.17 40.96
N THR A 607 14.68 -22.02 40.59
CA THR A 607 13.34 -22.05 41.19
C THR A 607 13.24 -23.15 42.24
N ASP A 608 12.34 -22.98 43.20
CA ASP A 608 12.03 -23.98 44.23
C ASP A 608 11.15 -25.13 43.71
N ASN A 609 10.37 -24.87 42.67
CA ASN A 609 9.37 -25.80 42.12
C ASN A 609 9.77 -26.45 40.79
N GLY A 610 11.04 -26.32 40.39
CA GLY A 610 11.58 -26.93 39.16
C GLY A 610 11.12 -26.30 37.85
N ILE A 611 10.44 -25.15 37.90
CA ILE A 611 10.13 -24.33 36.72
C ILE A 611 11.45 -23.84 36.11
N GLU A 612 11.60 -23.94 34.79
CA GLU A 612 12.77 -23.43 34.08
C GLU A 612 12.85 -21.90 34.24
N VAL A 613 14.02 -21.36 34.57
CA VAL A 613 14.25 -19.91 34.72
C VAL A 613 15.50 -19.53 33.96
N THR A 614 15.59 -18.29 33.47
CA THR A 614 16.81 -17.73 32.88
C THR A 614 18.04 -18.16 33.69
N GLU A 615 18.94 -18.94 33.09
CA GLU A 615 20.07 -19.55 33.83
C GLU A 615 20.97 -18.49 34.48
N SER A 616 21.31 -17.45 33.71
CA SER A 616 22.14 -16.36 34.18
C SER A 616 21.85 -15.03 33.47
N LEU A 617 22.15 -13.93 34.16
CA LEU A 617 22.09 -12.56 33.62
C LEU A 617 23.39 -11.82 33.93
N LYS A 618 24.05 -11.33 32.88
CA LYS A 618 25.17 -10.40 33.01
C LYS A 618 24.64 -8.99 33.23
N THR A 619 25.00 -8.40 34.36
CA THR A 619 24.61 -7.03 34.68
C THR A 619 25.74 -6.05 34.39
N ASN A 620 25.44 -4.75 34.36
CA ASN A 620 26.45 -3.68 34.36
C ASN A 620 26.80 -3.20 35.78
N LEU A 621 26.34 -3.92 36.81
CA LEU A 621 26.50 -3.52 38.20
C LEU A 621 27.92 -3.83 38.68
N ASN A 622 28.61 -2.81 39.16
CA ASN A 622 29.93 -2.96 39.78
C ASN A 622 29.77 -3.02 41.30
N VAL A 623 30.25 -4.10 41.89
CA VAL A 623 30.36 -4.27 43.34
C VAL A 623 31.75 -3.82 43.78
N ASN A 624 31.82 -2.74 44.54
CA ASN A 624 33.05 -2.09 44.99
C ASN A 624 33.17 -2.10 46.53
N THR A 625 34.39 -1.91 47.01
CA THR A 625 34.63 -1.58 48.43
C THR A 625 34.23 -0.12 48.70
N SER A 626 33.88 0.21 49.95
CA SER A 626 33.42 1.56 50.33
C SER A 626 34.36 2.70 49.89
N LEU A 627 35.68 2.45 49.87
CA LEU A 627 36.70 3.40 49.40
C LEU A 627 36.70 3.59 47.88
N GLY A 628 36.45 2.53 47.10
CA GLY A 628 36.43 2.60 45.63
C GLY A 628 35.22 3.37 45.07
N PHE A 629 34.09 3.30 45.78
CA PHE A 629 32.86 4.01 45.42
C PHE A 629 33.02 5.54 45.39
N ILE A 630 33.73 6.09 46.37
CA ILE A 630 33.92 7.54 46.53
C ILE A 630 34.76 8.14 45.38
N LEU A 631 35.79 7.41 44.94
CA LEU A 631 36.70 7.83 43.86
C LEU A 631 36.00 7.90 42.50
N GLU A 632 35.07 6.98 42.22
CA GLU A 632 34.37 6.91 40.93
C GLU A 632 33.35 8.05 40.75
N LYS A 633 32.71 8.50 41.84
CA LYS A 633 31.72 9.59 41.83
C LYS A 633 32.33 10.95 41.50
N LEU A 634 33.55 11.23 41.98
CA LEU A 634 34.26 12.48 41.73
C LEU A 634 34.67 12.65 40.25
N LEU A 635 34.99 11.55 39.55
CA LEU A 635 35.46 11.60 38.17
C LEU A 635 34.32 11.87 37.16
N LYS A 636 33.09 11.38 37.42
CA LYS A 636 31.93 11.58 36.55
C LYS A 636 31.49 13.05 36.49
N VAL A 637 31.47 13.75 37.64
CA VAL A 637 31.06 15.18 37.72
C VAL A 637 31.87 16.07 36.78
N PHE A 638 33.17 15.78 36.63
CA PHE A 638 34.06 16.54 35.74
C PHE A 638 33.73 16.37 34.25
N LEU A 639 33.22 15.20 33.85
CA LEU A 639 32.98 14.88 32.43
C LEU A 639 31.63 15.43 31.91
N TYR A 640 30.61 15.47 32.77
CA TYR A 640 29.23 15.81 32.37
C TYR A 640 28.95 17.32 32.24
N LEU A 641 29.72 18.18 32.90
CA LEU A 641 29.47 19.63 32.91
C LEU A 641 30.18 20.38 31.78
N VAL A 642 31.39 19.96 31.40
CA VAL A 642 32.27 20.77 30.54
C VAL A 642 32.02 20.52 29.05
N ILE A 643 31.72 19.29 28.66
CA ILE A 643 31.60 18.88 27.25
C ILE A 643 30.32 19.40 26.56
N PRO A 644 29.12 19.34 27.18
CA PRO A 644 27.86 19.75 26.53
C PRO A 644 27.82 21.24 26.18
N ILE A 645 28.39 22.09 27.05
CA ILE A 645 28.44 23.54 26.88
C ILE A 645 29.20 23.91 25.59
N VAL A 646 30.32 23.22 25.34
CA VAL A 646 31.14 23.45 24.14
C VAL A 646 30.43 23.03 22.86
N THR A 647 29.67 21.92 22.89
CA THR A 647 28.91 21.45 21.72
C THR A 647 27.74 22.35 21.33
N LEU A 648 27.04 22.94 22.30
CA LEU A 648 25.90 23.84 22.07
C LEU A 648 26.30 25.13 21.34
N ILE A 649 27.45 25.69 21.71
CA ILE A 649 28.03 26.88 21.08
C ILE A 649 28.34 26.62 19.60
N LEU A 650 28.86 25.43 19.30
CA LEU A 650 29.26 25.03 17.94
C LEU A 650 28.05 24.79 17.03
N LEU A 651 26.96 24.26 17.57
CA LEU A 651 25.71 24.02 16.84
C LEU A 651 25.01 25.32 16.44
N GLY A 652 24.94 26.31 17.34
CA GLY A 652 24.36 27.62 17.06
C GLY A 652 25.07 28.35 15.91
N PHE A 653 26.40 28.23 15.84
CA PHE A 653 27.20 28.80 14.76
C PHE A 653 26.89 28.21 13.37
N LEU A 654 26.59 26.90 13.30
CA LEU A 654 26.27 26.22 12.05
C LEU A 654 24.87 26.59 11.53
N VAL A 655 23.88 26.70 12.41
CA VAL A 655 22.51 27.11 12.06
C VAL A 655 22.50 28.54 11.51
N TYR A 656 23.23 29.46 12.15
CA TYR A 656 23.39 30.83 11.67
C TYR A 656 23.93 30.88 10.23
N LYS A 657 24.96 30.08 9.91
CA LYS A 657 25.50 30.01 8.54
C LYS A 657 24.49 29.47 7.52
N ALA A 658 23.67 28.50 7.89
CA ALA A 658 22.67 27.91 6.98
C ALA A 658 21.54 28.89 6.65
N LEU A 659 21.03 29.61 7.65
CA LEU A 659 20.00 30.63 7.47
C LEU A 659 20.48 31.78 6.57
N MET A 660 21.72 32.24 6.78
CA MET A 660 22.32 33.28 5.94
C MET A 660 22.51 32.85 4.47
N LYS A 661 22.75 31.55 4.22
CA LYS A 661 22.84 31.01 2.86
C LYS A 661 21.48 30.99 2.16
N ARG A 662 20.42 30.63 2.88
CA ARG A 662 19.06 30.54 2.36
C ARG A 662 18.46 31.92 2.08
N TYR A 663 18.69 32.89 2.98
CA TYR A 663 18.34 34.29 2.76
C TYR A 663 18.98 34.86 1.49
N LYS A 664 20.25 34.52 1.20
CA LYS A 664 20.92 34.94 -0.04
C LYS A 664 20.30 34.34 -1.30
N LEU A 665 19.87 33.08 -1.26
CA LEU A 665 19.25 32.39 -2.41
C LEU A 665 17.87 32.97 -2.75
N GLU A 666 17.01 33.21 -1.75
CA GLU A 666 15.67 33.78 -1.98
C GLU A 666 15.71 35.23 -2.48
N VAL A 667 16.72 36.00 -2.07
CA VAL A 667 16.95 37.38 -2.56
C VAL A 667 17.48 37.41 -4.00
N GLU A 668 18.25 36.39 -4.42
CA GLU A 668 18.72 36.23 -5.81
C GLU A 668 17.59 35.89 -6.79
N GLU A 669 16.59 35.11 -6.37
CA GLU A 669 15.48 34.67 -7.23
C GLU A 669 14.36 35.72 -7.44
N THR A 670 14.25 36.73 -6.57
CA THR A 670 13.11 37.68 -6.56
C THR A 670 13.42 39.07 -7.12
N CYS A 671 14.65 39.37 -7.55
CA CYS A 671 15.01 40.69 -8.07
C CYS A 671 14.85 40.81 -9.61
N ILE A 672 13.84 41.58 -10.05
CA ILE A 672 13.62 41.97 -11.45
C ILE A 672 14.64 43.05 -11.86
N SER A 673 15.29 42.89 -13.02
CA SER A 673 16.21 43.88 -13.61
C SER A 673 15.47 45.11 -14.13
N VAL A 674 15.90 46.32 -13.74
CA VAL A 674 15.42 47.59 -14.32
C VAL A 674 16.58 48.27 -15.05
N SER A 675 16.41 48.53 -16.34
CA SER A 675 17.32 49.36 -17.14
C SER A 675 16.79 50.79 -17.19
N PHE A 676 17.65 51.80 -17.02
CA PHE A 676 17.33 53.19 -17.32
C PHE A 676 18.46 53.84 -18.12
N GLU A 677 18.08 54.74 -19.03
CA GLU A 677 18.96 55.43 -19.96
C GLU A 677 19.07 56.90 -19.51
N TYR A 678 20.26 57.49 -19.46
CA TYR A 678 20.43 58.89 -19.08
C TYR A 678 21.22 59.67 -20.13
N LYS A 679 20.86 60.94 -20.36
CA LYS A 679 21.55 61.85 -21.29
C LYS A 679 22.17 63.00 -20.54
N ILE A 680 23.47 63.20 -20.73
CA ILE A 680 24.16 64.43 -20.29
C ILE A 680 24.35 65.31 -21.52
N ASN A 681 23.84 66.55 -21.48
CA ASN A 681 23.98 67.50 -22.58
C ASN A 681 24.74 68.76 -22.14
N PRO A 682 26.07 68.81 -22.28
CA PRO A 682 26.82 70.05 -22.21
C PRO A 682 26.93 70.59 -23.65
N ASN A 683 26.28 71.72 -23.95
CA ASN A 683 26.20 72.27 -25.32
C ASN A 683 27.55 72.28 -26.09
N GLY A 684 27.59 71.61 -27.26
CA GLY A 684 28.53 71.91 -28.34
C GLY A 684 29.28 70.73 -28.95
N ILE A 685 28.75 70.21 -30.07
CA ILE A 685 29.43 69.39 -31.12
C ILE A 685 30.21 68.18 -30.58
N TYR A 686 29.51 67.08 -30.28
CA TYR A 686 29.84 65.68 -30.61
C TYR A 686 28.86 64.79 -29.81
N ARG A 687 27.95 64.10 -30.49
CA ARG A 687 27.02 63.13 -29.88
C ARG A 687 27.80 61.88 -29.50
N ASN A 688 28.04 61.66 -28.21
CA ASN A 688 28.38 60.34 -27.70
C ASN A 688 27.27 59.90 -26.72
N ILE A 689 26.55 58.85 -27.13
CA ILE A 689 25.62 58.09 -26.28
C ILE A 689 26.51 57.14 -25.46
N GLY A 690 26.39 57.18 -24.14
CA GLY A 690 27.02 56.20 -23.25
C GLY A 690 25.95 55.30 -22.67
N GLU A 691 25.97 54.01 -23.01
CA GLU A 691 25.10 52.99 -22.43
C GLU A 691 25.80 52.35 -21.22
N GLY A 692 25.07 52.18 -20.11
CA GLY A 692 25.51 51.43 -18.93
C GLY A 692 24.68 50.17 -18.75
N TYR A 693 25.32 49.01 -18.60
CA TYR A 693 24.67 47.72 -18.39
C TYR A 693 24.98 47.16 -17.00
N LEU A 694 23.96 46.64 -16.32
CA LEU A 694 24.07 45.85 -15.09
C LEU A 694 23.96 44.36 -15.42
N SER A 695 25.03 43.60 -15.21
CA SER A 695 25.04 42.14 -15.39
C SER A 695 24.63 41.43 -14.09
N SER A 696 23.85 40.35 -14.22
CA SER A 696 23.34 39.52 -13.12
C SER A 696 24.41 38.77 -12.31
N LYS A 697 25.69 38.81 -12.71
CA LYS A 697 26.76 38.04 -12.03
C LYS A 697 27.72 38.84 -11.14
N ASN A 698 27.78 40.17 -11.22
CA ASN A 698 28.71 40.96 -10.41
C ASN A 698 28.22 42.41 -10.21
N ARG A 699 27.75 42.73 -9.00
CA ARG A 699 27.40 44.11 -8.59
C ARG A 699 28.58 44.84 -7.93
N ARG A 700 29.69 45.07 -8.67
CA ARG A 700 30.74 46.05 -8.32
C ARG A 700 31.42 46.59 -9.58
N LEU A 701 31.56 47.91 -9.70
CA LEU A 701 32.43 48.55 -10.69
C LEU A 701 33.67 49.10 -9.96
N TYR A 702 34.86 48.56 -10.25
CA TYR A 702 36.14 49.10 -9.75
C TYR A 702 36.98 49.60 -10.94
N LEU A 703 37.36 50.88 -10.93
CA LEU A 703 38.50 51.36 -11.69
C LEU A 703 39.47 52.01 -10.71
N ASN A 704 40.62 51.37 -10.54
CA ASN A 704 41.63 51.75 -9.56
C ASN A 704 42.74 52.55 -10.26
N ILE A 705 43.06 53.74 -9.75
CA ILE A 705 44.45 54.22 -9.76
C ILE A 705 44.80 54.66 -8.35
N ASN A 706 45.67 53.86 -7.76
CA ASN A 706 46.20 54.00 -6.41
C ASN A 706 47.17 55.18 -6.32
N ASN A 707 47.02 56.04 -5.31
CA ASN A 707 48.10 56.20 -4.34
C ASN A 707 47.68 56.94 -3.07
N LYS A 708 47.85 56.22 -1.96
CA LYS A 708 48.21 56.66 -0.60
C LYS A 708 47.23 57.57 0.15
N LYS A 709 46.67 56.94 1.19
CA LYS A 709 46.29 57.49 2.51
C LYS A 709 45.24 58.59 2.51
N GLU A 710 44.00 58.18 2.74
CA GLU A 710 43.18 58.44 3.94
C GLU A 710 41.75 58.05 3.57
N LEU A 711 41.33 56.85 4.00
CA LEU A 711 39.94 56.43 3.87
C LEU A 711 39.16 57.16 4.96
N LEU A 712 38.31 58.10 4.54
CA LEU A 712 37.14 58.53 5.29
C LEU A 712 36.28 57.28 5.54
N TYR A 713 36.10 56.91 6.81
CA TYR A 713 35.07 55.97 7.19
C TYR A 713 33.73 56.69 7.06
N LEU A 714 32.84 56.17 6.23
CA LEU A 714 31.41 56.44 6.36
C LEU A 714 30.91 55.48 7.43
N ASP A 715 30.43 56.04 8.53
CA ASP A 715 29.82 55.27 9.61
C ASP A 715 28.67 54.43 9.07
N GLU A 716 28.63 53.19 9.55
CA GLU A 716 27.50 52.26 9.61
C GLU A 716 26.54 52.25 8.40
N GLU A 717 26.55 51.14 7.67
CA GLU A 717 25.50 50.73 6.73
C GLU A 717 24.12 50.92 7.40
N GLU A 718 23.45 52.03 7.13
CA GLU A 718 22.05 52.22 7.54
C GLU A 718 21.23 51.09 6.93
N GLU A 719 20.60 50.29 7.81
CA GLU A 719 19.97 48.98 7.58
C GLU A 719 18.96 48.88 6.42
N ASN A 720 18.65 49.98 5.73
CA ASN A 720 17.62 50.07 4.70
C ASN A 720 18.06 50.75 3.38
N ALA A 721 19.36 50.99 3.16
CA ALA A 721 19.84 51.55 1.90
C ALA A 721 19.99 50.46 0.81
N LEU A 722 19.29 50.61 -0.33
CA LEU A 722 19.35 49.65 -1.44
C LEU A 722 20.57 49.87 -2.37
N GLY A 723 21.25 51.02 -2.25
CA GLY A 723 22.49 51.34 -2.98
C GLY A 723 22.82 52.84 -2.97
N TYR A 724 24.06 53.19 -3.37
CA TYR A 724 24.54 54.58 -3.46
C TYR A 724 25.04 54.90 -4.87
N PHE A 725 24.90 56.16 -5.30
CA PHE A 725 25.50 56.68 -6.53
C PHE A 725 26.56 57.74 -6.22
N GLU A 726 27.74 57.61 -6.81
CA GLU A 726 28.77 58.66 -6.81
C GLU A 726 28.96 59.16 -8.25
N PHE A 727 28.71 60.45 -8.49
CA PHE A 727 28.97 61.07 -9.79
C PHE A 727 30.36 61.70 -9.82
N VAL A 728 31.15 61.40 -10.85
CA VAL A 728 32.46 62.02 -11.07
C VAL A 728 32.39 62.97 -12.26
N ASN A 729 32.62 64.26 -11.99
CA ASN A 729 32.87 65.25 -13.04
C ASN A 729 34.30 65.06 -13.57
N LYS A 730 34.47 64.87 -14.89
CA LYS A 730 35.77 64.58 -15.50
C LYS A 730 36.73 65.77 -15.53
N TYR A 731 36.30 66.95 -15.09
CA TYR A 731 37.14 68.15 -15.08
C TYR A 731 36.95 69.00 -13.81
N GLN A 732 38.02 69.05 -13.01
CA GLN A 732 38.36 69.98 -11.91
C GLN A 732 37.94 69.62 -10.45
N ASN A 733 38.89 69.92 -9.54
CA ASN A 733 38.93 69.62 -8.11
C ASN A 733 37.91 70.41 -7.26
N ARG A 734 36.69 69.88 -7.08
CA ARG A 734 35.72 70.06 -5.94
C ARG A 734 34.29 69.65 -6.39
N PRO A 735 33.29 69.49 -5.48
CA PRO A 735 33.13 68.52 -4.38
C PRO A 735 32.55 67.17 -4.86
N LYS A 736 32.57 66.14 -4.00
CA LYS A 736 31.93 64.83 -4.26
C LYS A 736 30.40 64.95 -4.19
N LEU A 737 29.70 64.35 -5.14
CA LEU A 737 28.25 64.20 -5.10
C LEU A 737 27.94 62.81 -4.53
N ILE A 738 27.31 62.75 -3.36
CA ILE A 738 26.71 61.52 -2.84
C ILE A 738 25.19 61.72 -2.95
N GLN A 739 24.53 60.91 -3.78
CA GLN A 739 23.07 60.80 -3.80
C GLN A 739 22.70 59.36 -3.47
N GLY A 740 21.88 59.20 -2.43
CA GLY A 740 21.33 57.92 -2.00
C GLY A 740 19.86 57.83 -2.38
N LEU A 741 19.43 56.67 -2.87
CA LEU A 741 18.03 56.39 -3.14
C LEU A 741 17.51 55.45 -2.06
N TYR A 742 16.60 55.95 -1.23
CA TYR A 742 16.10 55.24 -0.05
C TYR A 742 14.69 54.71 -0.30
N SER A 743 14.41 53.49 0.16
CA SER A 743 13.06 52.92 0.19
C SER A 743 12.61 52.79 1.64
N TYR A 744 11.56 53.52 2.01
CA TYR A 744 10.92 53.35 3.32
C TYR A 744 9.71 52.44 3.17
N LYS A 745 9.79 51.23 3.75
CA LYS A 745 8.71 50.26 3.66
C LYS A 745 7.66 50.53 4.74
N ASN A 746 6.64 51.32 4.41
CA ASN A 746 5.40 51.32 5.16
C ASN A 746 4.21 51.28 4.20
N LYS A 747 3.55 50.10 4.14
CA LYS A 747 2.33 49.64 3.43
C LYS A 747 1.94 50.14 2.03
N ASP A 748 2.35 51.32 1.60
CA ASP A 748 2.13 51.83 0.24
C ASP A 748 3.51 52.07 -0.40
N ASN A 749 3.92 51.19 -1.32
CA ASN A 749 5.23 51.21 -1.99
C ASN A 749 5.54 52.61 -2.61
N MET A 750 6.21 53.50 -1.87
CA MET A 750 6.62 54.83 -2.36
C MET A 750 8.13 55.05 -2.15
N PHE A 751 8.78 55.66 -3.16
CA PHE A 751 10.22 55.92 -3.18
C PHE A 751 10.49 57.42 -2.99
N TYR A 752 11.52 57.76 -2.23
CA TYR A 752 11.96 59.14 -2.02
C TYR A 752 13.44 59.26 -2.38
N VAL A 753 13.82 60.37 -3.01
CA VAL A 753 15.20 60.73 -3.28
C VAL A 753 15.63 61.76 -2.26
N GLU A 754 16.69 61.46 -1.52
CA GLU A 754 17.30 62.38 -0.58
C GLU A 754 18.63 62.85 -1.15
N TYR A 755 18.84 64.16 -1.19
CA TYR A 755 20.04 64.73 -1.78
C TYR A 755 20.61 65.86 -0.92
N ASN A 756 21.92 66.02 -0.98
CA ASN A 756 22.65 67.06 -0.25
C ASN A 756 23.26 68.07 -1.22
N THR A 757 22.88 69.35 -1.09
CA THR A 757 23.52 70.45 -1.82
C THR A 757 24.57 71.10 -0.93
N ILE A 758 25.84 70.77 -1.13
CA ILE A 758 26.93 71.36 -0.33
C ILE A 758 27.21 72.79 -0.81
N GLU A 759 26.63 73.79 -0.12
CA GLU A 759 27.28 75.10 0.06
C GLU A 759 27.60 75.26 1.55
N GLU A 760 28.90 75.15 1.85
CA GLU A 760 29.57 75.32 3.15
C GLU A 760 29.27 74.26 4.22
N ILE A 761 30.33 73.51 4.55
CA ILE A 761 30.37 72.53 5.63
C ILE A 761 30.26 73.28 6.96
N ASN A 762 29.03 73.40 7.45
CA ASN A 762 28.72 73.53 8.86
C ASN A 762 27.85 72.32 9.24
N ASP A 763 28.10 71.77 10.44
CA ASP A 763 27.67 70.46 10.96
C ASP A 763 26.14 70.22 11.10
N ASP A 764 25.28 70.98 10.42
CA ASP A 764 23.84 70.69 10.30
C ASP A 764 23.47 70.44 8.83
N THR A 765 23.58 69.18 8.40
CA THR A 765 23.14 68.73 7.07
C THR A 765 21.62 68.77 6.95
N ASN A 766 21.08 69.85 6.37
CA ASN A 766 19.67 69.92 5.97
C ASN A 766 19.45 69.09 4.69
N ASN A 767 19.29 67.77 4.84
CA ASN A 767 18.96 66.89 3.73
C ASN A 767 17.58 67.25 3.15
N GLN A 768 17.49 67.48 1.84
CA GLN A 768 16.22 67.68 1.18
C GLN A 768 15.69 66.36 0.62
N LYS A 769 14.44 66.02 0.97
CA LYS A 769 13.73 64.82 0.51
C LYS A 769 12.70 65.21 -0.54
N ILE A 770 12.79 64.62 -1.72
CA ILE A 770 11.82 64.78 -2.80
C ILE A 770 11.17 63.41 -3.07
N LYS A 771 9.85 63.40 -3.19
CA LYS A 771 9.12 62.19 -3.59
C LYS A 771 9.46 61.86 -5.03
N TYR A 772 9.84 60.61 -5.31
CA TYR A 772 10.17 60.18 -6.66
C TYR A 772 8.89 59.97 -7.48
N GLU A 773 8.80 60.63 -8.63
CA GLU A 773 7.81 60.37 -9.69
C GLU A 773 8.55 60.38 -11.05
N PRO A 774 8.20 59.52 -12.01
CA PRO A 774 8.90 59.44 -13.29
C PRO A 774 8.86 60.77 -14.06
N GLY A 775 10.02 61.24 -14.55
CA GLY A 775 10.13 62.51 -15.28
C GLY A 775 10.34 63.74 -14.40
N ILE A 776 10.69 63.58 -13.12
CA ILE A 776 11.05 64.68 -12.24
C ILE A 776 12.45 65.22 -12.56
N THR A 777 12.54 66.55 -12.67
CA THR A 777 13.80 67.29 -12.81
C THR A 777 14.19 67.94 -11.48
N ILE A 778 15.40 67.65 -10.99
CA ILE A 778 15.91 68.27 -9.77
C ILE A 778 16.98 69.32 -10.15
N PRO A 779 16.75 70.62 -9.87
CA PRO A 779 17.72 71.68 -10.12
C PRO A 779 18.76 71.74 -9.01
N TYR A 780 20.03 71.48 -9.36
CA TYR A 780 21.16 71.52 -8.43
C TYR A 780 22.08 72.70 -8.74
N LYS A 781 22.46 73.45 -7.70
CA LYS A 781 23.30 74.65 -7.84
C LYS A 781 24.76 74.33 -7.49
N VAL A 782 25.68 74.51 -8.44
CA VAL A 782 27.13 74.41 -8.20
C VAL A 782 27.73 75.81 -8.31
N GLY A 783 27.95 76.46 -7.17
CA GLY A 783 28.29 77.88 -7.12
C GLY A 783 27.23 78.73 -7.82
N LYS A 784 27.62 79.60 -8.77
CA LYS A 784 26.67 80.48 -9.49
C LYS A 784 25.88 79.83 -10.63
N LYS A 785 26.08 78.54 -10.92
CA LYS A 785 25.44 77.82 -12.04
C LYS A 785 24.42 76.80 -11.54
N VAL A 786 23.34 76.62 -12.30
CA VAL A 786 22.29 75.62 -12.03
C VAL A 786 22.40 74.50 -13.08
N ILE A 787 22.43 73.24 -12.62
CA ILE A 787 22.44 72.02 -13.42
C ILE A 787 21.15 71.27 -13.10
N ASN A 788 20.37 70.92 -14.12
CA ASN A 788 19.14 70.16 -13.97
C ASN A 788 19.42 68.68 -14.21
N ILE A 789 18.97 67.83 -13.29
CA ILE A 789 19.14 66.37 -13.38
C ILE A 789 17.74 65.76 -13.53
N ASP A 790 17.49 65.16 -14.68
CA ASP A 790 16.22 64.53 -15.03
C ASP A 790 16.28 63.03 -14.73
N PHE A 791 15.25 62.50 -14.06
CA PHE A 791 15.16 61.09 -13.64
C PHE A 791 14.03 60.32 -14.31
#